data_AF-A0AAU7YJH1-F1
#
_entry.id   AF-A0AAU7YJH1-F1
#
_cell.length_a   1.000
_cell.length_b   1.000
_cell.length_c   1.000
_cell.angle_alpha   90.00
_cell.angle_beta   90.00
_cell.angle_gamma   90.00
#
_symmetry.space_group_name_H-M   'P 1'
#
loop_
_entity.id
_entity.type
_entity.pdbx_description
1 polymer ?
#
loop_
_entity_poly.entity_id
_entity_poly.type
_entity_poly.pdbx_seq_one_letter_code
_entity_poly.pdbx_strand_id
1 'polypeptide(L)'
;MLETYPAGGAKNLIHGFICQLKWLMLFLKRAMDKEYSFRLATELRLAASFDDLVFQYEQNGKIIHRFMQIKHARKRYKKIIIDDLLTHKKNDDFGLVKYLIAYFIIKGSGKFDNGILEDFIIATNADFDLKSLVDKKISVTKIKTKDDFLSIGNSARYKLKDLKGNIAQYLKQSMASMKDKLSKKISNGKKISDEEIDKGIKDFLNKLVFAVNLPNEVELGEIIKNELGKEFNNIDKKNVYGRFLVEVLDWMKAREGKFLSHEEINEFFEKIREEILGAIWFGIIEPVASFTGRSSELKASHDALQRSTIKQAVISQVATISGLGGVGKSELARKYAYKYGKDYYGNVIWISAENSKTMESSFLDLAKDDKLGISPQDKYGNDKMIETIVKETYAFFARRGRKSLFIFDNAEGYKDISKFLPLSLDNKPYILITSRNKDWGISEDEGEIKTIQLGVFKETEALKFVKRALNIRNNLQDEEIKNLTEELQYFPLALKQAVAYINEKNVVLSYRGKEKIGVSDYLKKYEEEAEKLLDFESKYGGDRYTKTTFITWKITIDAIAQKECGFEALSILEIMAYLAPDKIHIEEIFSKLIADDEEKLWNAVKLLDRYSMIDLKEGVANIHRLVQKVTELNLQKEGREEEVLRKALELINSGNIVKDSTIHVASIWGYASKYGKLIDDFYFSSSYVHGEPLFIKKSAPLHFLAVSGDYEAISAIITHIERHYPGELVKTVNVKDNLGQTPLHHASYNGNLRVVEYLISKGADINVRSENDWVPLHYAPRSGVLAVVKHLISKGADVNARSKDDWVPLHLAACIGELDVVKCLINKGADVNANATKPLYYGTPLHLAAYHGKLNITKCLISEGADVNARDGNNCTSVHRAAYSGKLGVVEYLISKGADVNAEDKDGNIPLHKAVQNGKLNVIKYFVGKGADVNAKNRYDWTLLHWAAYNGQLDMVRYLINKGAEINAKSWSNDTPLHLAVCSGVLDAVKCLVGKGAEVNAKSRYGGTTLCLAAMTGNVDIAKVLLKHNADVNARNNLGNTVLDCAVDNCQELVELLLAHGASHDY
;
A
#
# COMPACT_ATOMS: atom_id res chain seq x y z
N MET A 1 -24.66 -12.87 15.53
CA MET A 1 -24.25 -13.80 16.62
C MET A 1 -23.16 -13.22 17.54
N LEU A 2 -23.12 -11.89 17.73
CA LEU A 2 -22.30 -11.23 18.78
C LEU A 2 -23.17 -10.41 19.76
N GLU A 3 -24.49 -10.39 19.60
CA GLU A 3 -25.37 -9.46 20.30
C GLU A 3 -26.02 -9.97 21.59
N THR A 4 -25.70 -11.18 22.07
CA THR A 4 -26.49 -11.80 23.16
C THR A 4 -25.69 -12.49 24.27
N TYR A 5 -24.63 -11.93 24.87
CA TYR A 5 -24.13 -12.44 26.19
C TYR A 5 -23.40 -11.38 27.05
N PRO A 6 -23.60 -11.37 28.39
CA PRO A 6 -23.08 -10.34 29.28
C PRO A 6 -21.61 -10.56 29.70
N ALA A 7 -20.94 -9.45 30.01
CA ALA A 7 -19.53 -9.33 30.35
C ALA A 7 -19.15 -10.12 31.62
N GLY A 8 -18.21 -11.05 31.50
CA GLY A 8 -17.62 -11.75 32.65
C GLY A 8 -16.83 -13.03 32.32
N GLY A 9 -17.11 -13.69 31.19
CA GLY A 9 -16.45 -14.96 30.78
C GLY A 9 -15.84 -14.98 29.36
N ALA A 10 -15.80 -13.84 28.67
CA ALA A 10 -15.70 -13.78 27.22
C ALA A 10 -14.34 -14.18 26.61
N LYS A 11 -13.19 -13.92 27.25
CA LYS A 11 -11.86 -14.13 26.62
C LYS A 11 -11.57 -15.60 26.26
N ASN A 12 -11.95 -16.56 27.11
CA ASN A 12 -11.65 -17.98 26.88
C ASN A 12 -12.62 -18.64 25.88
N LEU A 13 -13.86 -18.16 25.79
CA LEU A 13 -14.81 -18.61 24.75
C LEU A 13 -14.43 -18.06 23.37
N ILE A 14 -13.95 -16.82 23.29
CA ILE A 14 -13.50 -16.20 22.04
C ILE A 14 -12.28 -16.96 21.46
N HIS A 15 -11.33 -17.38 22.30
CA HIS A 15 -10.10 -18.06 21.85
C HIS A 15 -10.35 -19.49 21.32
N GLY A 16 -11.27 -20.25 21.94
CA GLY A 16 -11.68 -21.57 21.42
C GLY A 16 -12.42 -21.47 20.08
N PHE A 17 -13.32 -20.48 20.00
CA PHE A 17 -14.09 -20.17 18.79
C PHE A 17 -13.20 -19.79 17.60
N ILE A 18 -12.21 -18.89 17.80
CA ILE A 18 -11.30 -18.46 16.74
C ILE A 18 -10.41 -19.61 16.27
N CYS A 19 -9.93 -20.47 17.17
CA CYS A 19 -9.10 -21.62 16.80
C CYS A 19 -9.85 -22.62 15.90
N GLN A 20 -11.11 -22.93 16.24
CA GLN A 20 -11.94 -23.83 15.44
C GLN A 20 -12.29 -23.23 14.08
N LEU A 21 -12.60 -21.94 14.05
CA LEU A 21 -12.87 -21.23 12.80
C LEU A 21 -11.65 -21.29 11.87
N LYS A 22 -10.44 -21.09 12.41
CA LYS A 22 -9.19 -21.23 11.64
C LYS A 22 -9.00 -22.66 11.12
N TRP A 23 -9.21 -23.67 11.95
CA TRP A 23 -9.16 -25.06 11.49
C TRP A 23 -10.14 -25.27 10.35
N LEU A 24 -11.38 -24.82 10.51
CA LEU A 24 -12.40 -24.92 9.48
C LEU A 24 -12.00 -24.23 8.16
N MET A 25 -11.40 -23.03 8.21
CA MET A 25 -10.87 -22.37 7.01
C MET A 25 -9.82 -23.23 6.30
N LEU A 26 -8.92 -23.85 7.06
CA LEU A 26 -7.90 -24.75 6.51
C LEU A 26 -8.55 -26.01 5.89
N PHE A 27 -9.55 -26.59 6.56
CA PHE A 27 -10.31 -27.72 6.04
C PHE A 27 -11.04 -27.37 4.75
N LEU A 28 -11.75 -26.23 4.69
CA LEU A 28 -12.45 -25.77 3.49
C LEU A 28 -11.48 -25.57 2.32
N LYS A 29 -10.33 -24.92 2.57
CA LYS A 29 -9.28 -24.72 1.56
C LYS A 29 -8.76 -26.04 1.01
N ARG A 30 -8.45 -26.99 1.89
CA ARG A 30 -7.91 -28.30 1.49
C ARG A 30 -8.96 -29.22 0.87
N ALA A 31 -10.22 -29.11 1.28
CA ALA A 31 -11.33 -29.81 0.67
C ALA A 31 -11.53 -29.35 -0.78
N MET A 32 -11.44 -28.03 -1.04
CA MET A 32 -11.41 -27.49 -2.40
C MET A 32 -10.22 -28.06 -3.20
N ASP A 33 -8.99 -28.01 -2.66
CA ASP A 33 -7.78 -28.50 -3.36
C ASP A 33 -7.82 -30.01 -3.69
N LYS A 34 -8.69 -30.76 -3.03
CA LYS A 34 -8.84 -32.21 -3.17
C LYS A 34 -10.17 -32.62 -3.79
N GLU A 35 -11.00 -31.66 -4.20
CA GLU A 35 -12.30 -31.89 -4.80
C GLU A 35 -13.27 -32.70 -3.93
N TYR A 36 -13.19 -32.51 -2.60
CA TYR A 36 -14.05 -33.22 -1.65
C TYR A 36 -15.34 -32.43 -1.38
N SER A 37 -16.49 -33.10 -1.50
CA SER A 37 -17.76 -32.61 -0.94
C SER A 37 -17.75 -32.70 0.59
N PHE A 38 -18.32 -31.72 1.28
CA PHE A 38 -18.10 -31.51 2.71
C PHE A 38 -19.38 -31.15 3.48
N ARG A 39 -19.59 -31.75 4.65
CA ARG A 39 -20.64 -31.33 5.60
C ARG A 39 -20.03 -31.01 6.97
N LEU A 40 -20.30 -29.82 7.49
CA LEU A 40 -20.04 -29.48 8.89
C LEU A 40 -21.29 -29.77 9.73
N ALA A 41 -21.20 -30.68 10.70
CA ALA A 41 -22.31 -30.88 11.63
C ALA A 41 -22.20 -29.91 12.82
N THR A 42 -22.47 -28.63 12.60
CA THR A 42 -22.75 -27.70 13.70
C THR A 42 -24.18 -27.83 14.22
N GLU A 43 -25.03 -28.67 13.61
CA GLU A 43 -26.36 -28.99 14.11
C GLU A 43 -26.35 -29.93 15.34
N LEU A 44 -25.81 -29.48 16.46
CA LEU A 44 -26.24 -30.00 17.75
C LEU A 44 -26.29 -28.84 18.75
N ARG A 45 -27.49 -28.32 19.01
CA ARG A 45 -27.81 -27.74 20.34
C ARG A 45 -27.47 -28.72 21.49
N LEU A 46 -27.19 -29.99 21.18
CA LEU A 46 -26.70 -31.04 22.08
C LEU A 46 -25.16 -31.18 22.15
N ALA A 47 -24.38 -30.49 21.31
CA ALA A 47 -22.95 -30.27 21.51
C ALA A 47 -22.81 -29.19 22.59
N ALA A 48 -23.21 -29.54 23.82
CA ALA A 48 -23.31 -28.64 24.95
C ALA A 48 -21.94 -28.17 25.50
N SER A 49 -20.87 -28.35 24.72
CA SER A 49 -19.53 -27.80 24.94
C SER A 49 -18.85 -27.68 23.58
N PHE A 50 -18.71 -26.44 23.11
CA PHE A 50 -18.31 -25.98 21.78
C PHE A 50 -16.91 -26.46 21.27
N ASP A 51 -16.51 -27.74 21.41
CA ASP A 51 -15.19 -28.27 21.02
C ASP A 51 -15.22 -29.36 19.92
N ASP A 52 -16.40 -29.64 19.37
CA ASP A 52 -16.67 -30.78 18.50
C ASP A 52 -16.81 -30.34 17.03
N LEU A 53 -15.98 -30.90 16.15
CA LEU A 53 -16.11 -30.80 14.70
C LEU A 53 -16.45 -32.17 14.13
N VAL A 54 -17.54 -32.27 13.37
CA VAL A 54 -17.91 -33.49 12.64
C VAL A 54 -17.89 -33.19 11.17
N PHE A 55 -17.21 -34.05 10.43
CA PHE A 55 -17.04 -33.96 9.00
C PHE A 55 -17.62 -35.19 8.33
N GLN A 56 -18.32 -34.95 7.23
CA GLN A 56 -18.66 -35.99 6.27
C GLN A 56 -18.02 -35.61 4.95
N TYR A 57 -17.27 -36.54 4.34
CA TYR A 57 -16.73 -36.37 3.00
C TYR A 57 -16.79 -37.68 2.23
N GLU A 58 -16.78 -37.60 0.91
CA GLU A 58 -16.79 -38.76 0.03
C GLU A 58 -15.38 -39.04 -0.49
N GLN A 59 -14.96 -40.30 -0.40
CA GLN A 59 -13.68 -40.75 -0.95
C GLN A 59 -13.88 -42.11 -1.62
N ASN A 60 -13.57 -42.20 -2.91
CA ASN A 60 -13.70 -43.43 -3.71
C ASN A 60 -15.10 -44.07 -3.63
N GLY A 61 -16.17 -43.27 -3.68
CA GLY A 61 -17.56 -43.76 -3.64
C GLY A 61 -18.06 -44.20 -2.24
N LYS A 62 -17.28 -43.93 -1.18
CA LYS A 62 -17.67 -44.21 0.21
C LYS A 62 -17.85 -42.91 0.98
N ILE A 63 -18.96 -42.82 1.71
CA ILE A 63 -19.23 -41.74 2.66
C ILE A 63 -18.45 -42.03 3.94
N ILE A 64 -17.48 -41.17 4.23
CA ILE A 64 -16.65 -41.25 5.43
C ILE A 64 -17.09 -40.17 6.41
N HIS A 65 -17.37 -40.60 7.63
CA HIS A 65 -17.62 -39.72 8.76
C HIS A 65 -16.37 -39.64 9.62
N ARG A 66 -15.96 -38.43 9.97
CA ARG A 66 -14.82 -38.15 10.84
C ARG A 66 -15.26 -37.23 11.95
N PHE A 67 -15.07 -37.70 13.18
CA PHE A 67 -15.33 -36.88 14.35
C PHE A 67 -14.03 -36.37 14.94
N MET A 68 -13.98 -35.10 15.28
CA MET A 68 -12.79 -34.46 15.80
C MET A 68 -13.13 -33.55 16.98
N GLN A 69 -12.51 -33.79 18.13
CA GLN A 69 -12.52 -32.81 19.22
C GLN A 69 -11.21 -32.04 19.20
N ILE A 70 -11.29 -30.72 19.02
CA ILE A 70 -10.13 -29.84 19.06
C ILE A 70 -9.91 -29.39 20.50
N LYS A 71 -8.72 -29.67 21.03
CA LYS A 71 -8.30 -29.23 22.36
C LYS A 71 -7.05 -28.39 22.25
N HIS A 72 -7.22 -27.11 22.52
CA HIS A 72 -6.08 -26.25 22.78
C HIS A 72 -5.56 -26.57 24.19
N ALA A 73 -4.38 -27.17 24.28
CA ALA A 73 -3.73 -27.39 25.57
C ALA A 73 -3.59 -26.03 26.27
N ARG A 74 -4.20 -25.89 27.47
CA ARG A 74 -3.93 -24.75 28.34
C ARG A 74 -2.43 -24.74 28.68
N LYS A 75 -1.86 -23.58 29.06
CA LYS A 75 -0.43 -23.39 29.41
C LYS A 75 0.15 -24.46 30.37
N ARG A 76 -0.69 -25.27 31.03
CA ARG A 76 -0.33 -26.39 31.93
C ARG A 76 0.20 -27.64 31.19
N TYR A 77 -0.38 -28.08 30.07
CA TYR A 77 -0.03 -29.37 29.42
C TYR A 77 1.05 -29.18 28.33
N LYS A 78 2.32 -29.45 28.65
CA LYS A 78 3.40 -29.58 27.64
C LYS A 78 3.42 -30.98 27.02
N LYS A 79 3.02 -32.00 27.79
CA LYS A 79 2.81 -33.38 27.35
C LYS A 79 1.61 -33.98 28.08
N ILE A 80 0.90 -34.88 27.42
CA ILE A 80 -0.24 -35.63 27.96
C ILE A 80 0.31 -36.87 28.68
N ILE A 81 0.01 -37.00 29.97
CA ILE A 81 0.32 -38.21 30.75
C ILE A 81 -0.93 -39.08 30.93
N ILE A 82 -0.75 -40.32 31.38
CA ILE A 82 -1.85 -41.25 31.56
C ILE A 82 -2.91 -40.81 32.58
N ASP A 83 -2.50 -40.12 33.64
CA ASP A 83 -3.42 -39.65 34.67
C ASP A 83 -4.38 -38.57 34.14
N ASP A 84 -3.95 -37.80 33.12
CA ASP A 84 -4.80 -36.82 32.43
C ASP A 84 -5.90 -37.51 31.60
N LEU A 85 -5.65 -38.74 31.13
CA LEU A 85 -6.62 -39.56 30.40
C LEU A 85 -7.59 -40.28 31.36
N LEU A 86 -7.13 -40.61 32.58
CA LEU A 86 -7.83 -41.39 33.59
C LEU A 86 -8.32 -40.53 34.77
N THR A 87 -8.97 -39.41 34.44
CA THR A 87 -9.47 -38.41 35.39
C THR A 87 -10.99 -38.26 35.32
N HIS A 88 -11.62 -37.98 36.45
CA HIS A 88 -13.05 -37.64 36.57
C HIS A 88 -13.30 -36.14 36.71
N LYS A 89 -12.24 -35.33 36.77
CA LYS A 89 -12.37 -33.88 36.98
C LYS A 89 -13.07 -33.25 35.77
N LYS A 90 -14.21 -32.62 36.02
CA LYS A 90 -15.06 -32.00 34.98
C LYS A 90 -14.32 -30.95 34.13
N ASN A 91 -13.27 -30.34 34.67
CA ASN A 91 -12.48 -29.29 34.03
C ASN A 91 -11.16 -29.80 33.41
N ASP A 92 -10.93 -31.11 33.37
CA ASP A 92 -9.74 -31.68 32.74
C ASP A 92 -9.91 -31.78 31.23
N ASP A 93 -8.89 -31.35 30.48
CA ASP A 93 -8.98 -31.21 29.03
C ASP A 93 -8.87 -32.56 28.31
N PHE A 94 -8.28 -33.61 28.90
CA PHE A 94 -8.01 -34.89 28.22
C PHE A 94 -8.69 -36.15 28.79
N GLY A 95 -9.50 -36.04 29.84
CA GLY A 95 -10.17 -37.20 30.44
C GLY A 95 -11.04 -37.99 29.46
N LEU A 96 -10.79 -39.28 29.29
CA LEU A 96 -11.40 -40.10 28.22
C LEU A 96 -12.92 -40.29 28.37
N VAL A 97 -13.44 -40.18 29.59
CA VAL A 97 -14.86 -40.42 29.89
C VAL A 97 -15.78 -39.44 29.17
N LYS A 98 -15.40 -38.16 29.06
CA LYS A 98 -16.22 -37.16 28.33
C LYS A 98 -16.24 -37.41 26.82
N TYR A 99 -15.13 -37.87 26.23
CA TYR A 99 -15.03 -38.20 24.82
C TYR A 99 -15.87 -39.43 24.48
N LEU A 100 -15.84 -40.43 25.36
CA LEU A 100 -16.69 -41.60 25.25
C LEU A 100 -18.18 -41.23 25.28
N ILE A 101 -18.59 -40.31 26.17
CA ILE A 101 -19.97 -39.81 26.21
C ILE A 101 -20.35 -39.11 24.90
N ALA A 102 -19.47 -38.25 24.37
CA ALA A 102 -19.71 -37.59 23.08
C ALA A 102 -19.85 -38.61 21.94
N TYR A 103 -18.97 -39.62 21.91
CA TYR A 103 -19.02 -40.72 20.94
C TYR A 103 -20.38 -41.41 20.93
N PHE A 104 -20.90 -41.77 22.11
CA PHE A 104 -22.21 -42.41 22.23
C PHE A 104 -23.35 -41.50 21.77
N ILE A 105 -23.33 -40.21 22.13
CA ILE A 105 -24.36 -39.23 21.72
C ILE A 105 -24.43 -39.12 20.20
N ILE A 106 -23.28 -39.03 19.54
CA ILE A 106 -23.21 -38.87 18.08
C ILE A 106 -23.68 -40.14 17.39
N LYS A 107 -23.22 -41.30 17.86
CA LYS A 107 -23.60 -42.61 17.31
C LYS A 107 -25.11 -42.88 17.43
N GLY A 108 -25.77 -42.38 18.48
CA GLY A 108 -27.22 -42.53 18.64
C GLY A 108 -28.08 -41.45 17.99
N SER A 109 -27.47 -40.45 17.32
CA SER A 109 -28.21 -39.34 16.71
C SER A 109 -28.90 -39.67 15.38
N GLY A 110 -28.58 -40.82 14.76
CA GLY A 110 -29.11 -41.26 13.47
C GLY A 110 -28.64 -40.45 12.24
N LYS A 111 -28.02 -39.28 12.45
CA LYS A 111 -27.60 -38.36 11.37
C LYS A 111 -26.42 -38.87 10.52
N PHE A 112 -25.74 -39.93 10.97
CA PHE A 112 -24.50 -40.45 10.37
C PHE A 112 -24.57 -41.95 10.04
N ASP A 113 -25.77 -42.53 10.00
CA ASP A 113 -25.96 -43.97 9.81
C ASP A 113 -25.70 -44.45 8.36
N ASN A 114 -25.60 -43.52 7.42
CA ASN A 114 -25.42 -43.78 5.98
C ASN A 114 -23.96 -43.92 5.53
N GLY A 115 -23.00 -43.92 6.46
CA GLY A 115 -21.57 -43.94 6.12
C GLY A 115 -20.72 -44.62 7.17
N ILE A 116 -19.41 -44.65 6.94
CA ILE A 116 -18.45 -45.31 7.83
C ILE A 116 -17.81 -44.25 8.73
N LEU A 117 -18.00 -44.37 10.05
CA LEU A 117 -17.21 -43.62 11.03
C LEU A 117 -15.80 -44.21 11.09
N GLU A 118 -14.86 -43.56 10.40
CA GLU A 118 -13.49 -44.06 10.21
C GLU A 118 -12.64 -43.89 11.48
N ASP A 119 -12.56 -42.66 12.01
CA ASP A 119 -11.79 -42.33 13.21
C ASP A 119 -12.55 -41.33 14.12
N PHE A 120 -12.33 -41.47 15.43
CA PHE A 120 -12.67 -40.48 16.45
C PHE A 120 -11.39 -39.81 16.91
N ILE A 121 -11.19 -38.55 16.51
CA ILE A 121 -9.91 -37.86 16.62
C ILE A 121 -9.94 -36.89 17.80
N ILE A 122 -8.97 -36.99 18.70
CA ILE A 122 -8.65 -35.95 19.67
C ILE A 122 -7.45 -35.18 19.10
N ALA A 123 -7.71 -33.95 18.66
CA ALA A 123 -6.74 -33.08 18.01
C ALA A 123 -6.20 -32.06 19.02
N THR A 124 -4.88 -32.01 19.20
CA THR A 124 -4.26 -31.10 20.16
C THR A 124 -2.84 -30.68 19.78
N ASN A 125 -2.41 -29.54 20.31
CA ASN A 125 -1.05 -29.01 20.20
C ASN A 125 -0.07 -29.59 21.24
N ALA A 126 -0.51 -30.45 22.16
CA ALA A 126 0.35 -31.14 23.13
C ALA A 126 0.74 -32.55 22.64
N ASP A 127 1.99 -32.96 22.84
CA ASP A 127 2.46 -34.33 22.55
C ASP A 127 2.15 -35.30 23.70
N PHE A 128 2.34 -36.59 23.49
CA PHE A 128 2.35 -37.56 24.58
C PHE A 128 3.67 -37.59 25.35
N ASP A 129 3.58 -37.86 26.65
CA ASP A 129 4.72 -38.45 27.37
C ASP A 129 4.73 -39.97 27.17
N LEU A 130 5.39 -40.40 26.09
CA LEU A 130 5.51 -41.81 25.73
C LEU A 130 6.13 -42.66 26.84
N LYS A 131 6.99 -42.08 27.69
CA LYS A 131 7.64 -42.81 28.79
C LYS A 131 6.61 -43.17 29.88
N SER A 132 5.83 -42.18 30.32
CA SER A 132 4.73 -42.37 31.28
C SER A 132 3.70 -43.41 30.84
N LEU A 133 3.38 -43.45 29.54
CA LEU A 133 2.44 -44.42 28.98
C LEU A 133 2.99 -45.85 28.95
N VAL A 134 4.27 -46.01 28.60
CA VAL A 134 4.96 -47.31 28.60
C VAL A 134 5.06 -47.87 30.02
N ASP A 135 5.38 -47.02 31.02
CA ASP A 135 5.48 -47.41 32.44
C ASP A 135 4.14 -47.97 32.98
N LYS A 136 3.00 -47.54 32.43
CA LYS A 136 1.66 -48.07 32.74
C LYS A 136 1.16 -49.16 31.79
N LYS A 137 2.05 -49.72 30.96
CA LYS A 137 1.77 -50.82 30.01
C LYS A 137 0.76 -50.45 28.92
N ILE A 138 0.77 -49.19 28.49
CA ILE A 138 -0.01 -48.72 27.34
C ILE A 138 0.94 -48.56 26.17
N SER A 139 0.68 -49.28 25.08
CA SER A 139 1.45 -49.13 23.85
C SER A 139 0.85 -48.03 22.98
N VAL A 140 1.69 -47.16 22.45
CA VAL A 140 1.31 -46.08 21.54
C VAL A 140 1.88 -46.39 20.17
N THR A 141 1.00 -46.53 19.17
CA THR A 141 1.41 -46.90 17.81
C THR A 141 1.26 -45.69 16.90
N LYS A 142 2.34 -45.24 16.27
CA LYS A 142 2.31 -44.12 15.32
C LYS A 142 1.64 -44.54 14.02
N ILE A 143 0.62 -43.81 13.60
CA ILE A 143 0.00 -43.94 12.29
C ILE A 143 0.95 -43.30 11.27
N LYS A 144 1.50 -44.10 10.36
CA LYS A 144 2.49 -43.66 9.35
C LYS A 144 1.87 -43.01 8.13
N THR A 145 0.60 -43.30 7.84
CA THR A 145 -0.11 -42.70 6.70
C THR A 145 -0.29 -41.20 6.93
N LYS A 146 -0.10 -40.40 5.89
CA LYS A 146 -0.40 -38.95 5.95
C LYS A 146 -1.91 -38.76 5.95
N ASP A 147 -2.36 -37.80 6.75
CA ASP A 147 -3.72 -37.25 6.70
C ASP A 147 -3.75 -35.99 5.84
N ASP A 148 -4.72 -35.86 4.94
CA ASP A 148 -4.82 -34.70 4.05
C ASP A 148 -5.04 -33.38 4.82
N PHE A 149 -5.67 -33.44 6.00
CA PHE A 149 -6.01 -32.25 6.76
C PHE A 149 -5.13 -32.03 7.99
N LEU A 150 -4.77 -33.11 8.69
CA LEU A 150 -4.04 -33.03 9.96
C LEU A 150 -2.52 -33.11 9.81
N SER A 151 -1.99 -33.47 8.63
CA SER A 151 -0.53 -33.52 8.42
C SER A 151 0.02 -32.12 8.21
N ILE A 152 0.49 -31.50 9.29
CA ILE A 152 1.04 -30.14 9.29
C ILE A 152 2.35 -30.12 10.08
N GLY A 153 3.44 -29.73 9.44
CA GLY A 153 4.76 -29.64 10.08
C GLY A 153 5.16 -30.98 10.74
N ASN A 154 5.41 -30.93 12.05
CA ASN A 154 5.84 -32.09 12.85
C ASN A 154 4.67 -32.84 13.53
N SER A 155 3.42 -32.57 13.14
CA SER A 155 2.25 -33.27 13.67
C SER A 155 2.40 -34.79 13.58
N ALA A 156 1.93 -35.50 14.59
CA ALA A 156 1.92 -36.95 14.62
C ALA A 156 0.53 -37.47 14.97
N ARG A 157 0.19 -38.66 14.48
CA ARG A 157 -1.04 -39.36 14.85
C ARG A 157 -0.73 -40.68 15.52
N TYR A 158 -1.44 -40.97 16.60
CA TYR A 158 -1.20 -42.13 17.44
C TYR A 158 -2.50 -42.89 17.75
N LYS A 159 -2.44 -44.22 17.73
CA LYS A 159 -3.44 -45.10 18.34
C LYS A 159 -2.93 -45.64 19.66
N LEU A 160 -3.79 -45.61 20.68
CA LEU A 160 -3.52 -46.24 21.97
C LEU A 160 -3.94 -47.70 21.91
N LYS A 161 -3.07 -48.60 22.40
CA LYS A 161 -3.39 -50.00 22.58
C LYS A 161 -3.15 -50.37 24.04
N ASP A 162 -4.27 -50.59 24.73
CA ASP A 162 -4.35 -50.93 26.15
C ASP A 162 -4.04 -52.43 26.35
N LEU A 163 -2.78 -52.76 26.64
CA LEU A 163 -2.30 -54.15 26.68
C LEU A 163 -2.80 -54.94 27.89
N LYS A 164 -3.29 -54.27 28.93
CA LYS A 164 -3.78 -54.89 30.17
C LYS A 164 -5.24 -54.60 30.50
N GLY A 165 -5.94 -53.82 29.66
CA GLY A 165 -7.33 -53.45 29.89
C GLY A 165 -7.52 -52.38 30.96
N ASN A 166 -6.47 -51.63 31.34
CA ASN A 166 -6.51 -50.63 32.39
C ASN A 166 -7.43 -49.45 32.04
N ILE A 167 -7.36 -48.97 30.79
CA ILE A 167 -8.21 -47.88 30.28
C ILE A 167 -9.64 -48.40 30.13
N ALA A 168 -9.81 -49.59 29.55
CA ALA A 168 -11.14 -50.18 29.37
C ALA A 168 -11.84 -50.42 30.71
N GLN A 169 -11.14 -50.93 31.71
CA GLN A 169 -11.68 -51.16 33.05
C GLN A 169 -12.05 -49.86 33.75
N TYR A 170 -11.19 -48.83 33.67
CA TYR A 170 -11.49 -47.50 34.19
C TYR A 170 -12.74 -46.88 33.54
N LEU A 171 -12.86 -46.96 32.21
CA LEU A 171 -14.03 -46.47 31.49
C LEU A 171 -15.31 -47.23 31.89
N LYS A 172 -15.25 -48.55 32.06
CA LYS A 172 -16.38 -49.36 32.55
C LYS A 172 -16.85 -48.92 33.94
N GLN A 173 -15.92 -48.79 34.88
CA GLN A 173 -16.21 -48.32 36.25
C GLN A 173 -16.80 -46.90 36.24
N SER A 174 -16.25 -46.03 35.40
CA SER A 174 -16.73 -44.65 35.22
C SER A 174 -18.16 -44.60 34.68
N MET A 175 -18.47 -45.44 33.68
CA MET A 175 -19.76 -45.45 32.98
C MET A 175 -20.89 -46.05 33.82
N ALA A 176 -20.59 -46.94 34.77
CA ALA A 176 -21.58 -47.50 35.70
C ALA A 176 -22.34 -46.40 36.47
N SER A 177 -21.67 -45.30 36.83
CA SER A 177 -22.27 -44.15 37.52
C SER A 177 -23.03 -43.16 36.62
N MET A 178 -22.90 -43.28 35.28
CA MET A 178 -23.42 -42.32 34.30
C MET A 178 -24.44 -42.89 33.30
N LYS A 179 -24.69 -44.21 33.37
CA LYS A 179 -25.60 -44.98 32.51
C LYS A 179 -27.00 -44.37 32.39
N ASP A 180 -27.59 -43.92 33.50
CA ASP A 180 -28.94 -43.32 33.51
C ASP A 180 -28.98 -41.93 32.88
N LYS A 181 -27.92 -41.13 33.04
CA LYS A 181 -27.80 -39.80 32.42
C LYS A 181 -27.58 -39.90 30.92
N LEU A 182 -26.80 -40.89 30.48
CA LEU A 182 -26.52 -41.15 29.08
C LEU A 182 -27.78 -41.63 28.34
N SER A 183 -28.54 -42.56 28.94
CA SER A 183 -29.80 -43.08 28.39
C SER A 183 -30.83 -41.98 28.11
N LYS A 184 -30.84 -40.92 28.94
CA LYS A 184 -31.69 -39.72 28.74
C LYS A 184 -31.23 -38.82 27.57
N LYS A 185 -29.95 -38.84 27.19
CA LYS A 185 -29.38 -37.95 26.16
C LYS A 185 -29.40 -38.52 24.74
N ILE A 186 -29.39 -39.85 24.60
CA ILE A 186 -29.13 -40.51 23.32
C ILE A 186 -30.42 -40.97 22.64
N SER A 187 -31.43 -41.40 23.40
CA SER A 187 -32.47 -42.24 22.82
C SER A 187 -33.77 -42.18 23.63
N ASN A 188 -34.54 -41.09 23.56
CA ASN A 188 -35.96 -40.98 24.01
C ASN A 188 -36.38 -41.87 25.21
N GLY A 189 -35.54 -42.03 26.24
CA GLY A 189 -35.81 -42.85 27.43
C GLY A 189 -35.50 -44.36 27.38
N LYS A 190 -34.90 -44.93 26.32
CA LYS A 190 -34.51 -46.35 26.27
C LYS A 190 -33.24 -46.60 27.11
N LYS A 191 -33.29 -47.54 28.06
CA LYS A 191 -32.14 -47.92 28.91
C LYS A 191 -31.07 -48.66 28.09
N ILE A 192 -29.84 -48.16 28.09
CA ILE A 192 -28.68 -48.81 27.47
C ILE A 192 -28.25 -50.00 28.34
N SER A 193 -27.98 -51.17 27.76
CA SER A 193 -27.52 -52.36 28.50
C SER A 193 -26.02 -52.30 28.84
N ASP A 194 -25.54 -53.10 29.81
CA ASP A 194 -24.11 -53.18 30.11
C ASP A 194 -23.30 -53.79 28.94
N GLU A 195 -23.90 -54.69 28.18
CA GLU A 195 -23.31 -55.25 26.96
C GLU A 195 -23.14 -54.19 25.86
N GLU A 196 -24.10 -53.26 25.72
CA GLU A 196 -24.02 -52.15 24.76
C GLU A 196 -22.93 -51.14 25.16
N ILE A 197 -22.78 -50.88 26.46
CA ILE A 197 -21.69 -50.04 26.99
C ILE A 197 -20.33 -50.70 26.72
N ASP A 198 -20.19 -51.99 27.00
CA ASP A 198 -18.96 -52.73 26.79
C ASP A 198 -18.55 -52.79 25.32
N LYS A 199 -19.52 -53.06 24.43
CA LYS A 199 -19.32 -53.03 22.98
C LYS A 199 -18.95 -51.63 22.50
N GLY A 200 -19.60 -50.60 23.06
CA GLY A 200 -19.33 -49.20 22.72
C GLY A 200 -17.95 -48.71 23.20
N ILE A 201 -17.49 -49.12 24.37
CA ILE A 201 -16.13 -48.82 24.87
C ILE A 201 -15.08 -49.46 23.95
N LYS A 202 -15.27 -50.73 23.57
CA LYS A 202 -14.35 -51.43 22.68
C LYS A 202 -14.31 -50.77 21.29
N ASP A 203 -15.46 -50.41 20.75
CA ASP A 203 -15.60 -49.73 19.46
C ASP A 203 -14.97 -48.32 19.49
N PHE A 204 -15.21 -47.56 20.56
CA PHE A 204 -14.59 -46.24 20.78
C PHE A 204 -13.07 -46.33 20.83
N LEU A 205 -12.51 -47.20 21.67
CA LEU A 205 -11.06 -47.33 21.82
C LEU A 205 -10.38 -47.78 20.52
N ASN A 206 -11.03 -48.61 19.71
CA ASN A 206 -10.50 -49.04 18.41
C ASN A 206 -10.43 -47.90 17.37
N LYS A 207 -11.39 -46.97 17.43
CA LYS A 207 -11.51 -45.81 16.53
C LYS A 207 -10.81 -44.56 17.07
N LEU A 208 -10.38 -44.57 18.34
CA LEU A 208 -9.75 -43.43 18.99
C LEU A 208 -8.36 -43.16 18.40
N VAL A 209 -8.18 -41.96 17.88
CA VAL A 209 -6.92 -41.45 17.34
C VAL A 209 -6.56 -40.15 18.02
N PHE A 210 -5.32 -40.02 18.43
CA PHE A 210 -4.78 -38.74 18.91
C PHE A 210 -3.94 -38.10 17.82
N ALA A 211 -4.33 -36.90 17.39
CA ALA A 211 -3.53 -36.06 16.52
C ALA A 211 -2.85 -35.00 17.39
N VAL A 212 -1.54 -35.10 17.53
CA VAL A 212 -0.72 -34.32 18.46
C VAL A 212 0.33 -33.51 17.72
N ASN A 213 0.96 -32.55 18.42
CA ASN A 213 1.90 -31.59 17.82
C ASN A 213 1.26 -30.77 16.67
N LEU A 214 -0.05 -30.53 16.76
CA LEU A 214 -0.75 -29.65 15.83
C LEU A 214 -0.42 -28.17 16.13
N PRO A 215 -0.47 -27.28 15.12
CA PRO A 215 -0.17 -25.86 15.31
C PRO A 215 -1.10 -25.20 16.33
N ASN A 216 -0.57 -24.24 17.08
CA ASN A 216 -1.37 -23.37 17.94
C ASN A 216 -2.17 -22.34 17.11
N GLU A 217 -3.05 -21.56 17.74
CA GLU A 217 -3.95 -20.62 17.04
C GLU A 217 -3.22 -19.58 16.16
N VAL A 218 -2.02 -19.14 16.57
CA VAL A 218 -1.19 -18.17 15.83
C VAL A 218 -0.50 -18.85 14.66
N GLU A 219 0.13 -20.00 14.90
CA GLU A 219 0.79 -20.82 13.87
C GLU A 219 -0.19 -21.26 12.79
N LEU A 220 -1.39 -21.68 13.20
CA LEU A 220 -2.47 -22.07 12.30
C LEU A 220 -2.93 -20.88 11.45
N GLY A 221 -3.01 -19.68 12.05
CA GLY A 221 -3.27 -18.45 11.30
C GLY A 221 -2.23 -18.17 10.23
N GLU A 222 -0.94 -18.35 10.54
CA GLU A 222 0.15 -18.19 9.57
C GLU A 222 0.15 -19.27 8.48
N ILE A 223 -0.19 -20.51 8.81
CA ILE A 223 -0.33 -21.59 7.83
C ILE A 223 -1.47 -21.28 6.86
N ILE A 224 -2.63 -20.85 7.36
CA ILE A 224 -3.77 -20.47 6.52
C ILE A 224 -3.43 -19.25 5.66
N LYS A 225 -2.80 -18.22 6.22
CA LYS A 225 -2.30 -17.06 5.45
C LYS A 225 -1.36 -17.47 4.32
N ASN A 226 -0.50 -18.45 4.56
CA ASN A 226 0.42 -18.94 3.53
C ASN A 226 -0.25 -19.85 2.51
N GLU A 227 -1.19 -20.72 2.92
CA GLU A 227 -1.94 -21.59 2.00
C GLU A 227 -2.92 -20.78 1.14
N LEU A 228 -3.64 -19.80 1.71
CA LEU A 228 -4.42 -18.82 0.95
C LEU A 228 -3.50 -17.93 0.10
N GLY A 229 -2.42 -17.39 0.69
CA GLY A 229 -1.52 -16.46 0.01
C GLY A 229 -0.82 -17.02 -1.24
N LYS A 230 -0.70 -18.35 -1.37
CA LYS A 230 -0.25 -19.01 -2.60
C LYS A 230 -1.20 -18.77 -3.79
N GLU A 231 -2.49 -18.60 -3.54
CA GLU A 231 -3.48 -18.29 -4.58
C GLU A 231 -3.54 -16.79 -4.90
N PHE A 232 -3.19 -15.92 -3.96
CA PHE A 232 -3.35 -14.46 -4.06
C PHE A 232 -2.06 -13.68 -4.39
N ASN A 233 -1.00 -14.37 -4.85
CA ASN A 233 0.23 -13.85 -5.48
C ASN A 233 0.62 -12.39 -5.14
N ASN A 234 0.96 -12.13 -3.87
CA ASN A 234 1.51 -10.87 -3.32
C ASN A 234 0.52 -9.72 -3.04
N ILE A 235 -0.79 -9.92 -2.97
CA ILE A 235 -1.63 -9.01 -2.16
C ILE A 235 -1.23 -9.15 -0.69
N ASP A 236 -1.26 -8.07 0.09
CA ASP A 236 -0.98 -8.11 1.54
C ASP A 236 -1.74 -9.28 2.19
N LYS A 237 -0.97 -10.30 2.58
CA LYS A 237 -1.47 -11.55 3.17
C LYS A 237 -2.35 -11.29 4.39
N LYS A 238 -2.14 -10.17 5.09
CA LYS A 238 -2.92 -9.76 6.26
C LYS A 238 -4.32 -9.29 5.88
N ASN A 239 -4.45 -8.54 4.79
CA ASN A 239 -5.74 -8.04 4.28
C ASN A 239 -6.58 -9.14 3.63
N VAL A 240 -5.95 -10.03 2.84
CA VAL A 240 -6.62 -11.20 2.23
C VAL A 240 -7.20 -12.10 3.32
N TYR A 241 -6.39 -12.43 4.32
CA TYR A 241 -6.79 -13.31 5.41
C TYR A 241 -7.93 -12.73 6.25
N GLY A 242 -7.87 -11.42 6.57
CA GLY A 242 -8.91 -10.74 7.33
C GLY A 242 -10.26 -10.70 6.62
N ARG A 243 -10.28 -10.41 5.31
CA ARG A 243 -11.52 -10.41 4.52
C ARG A 243 -12.07 -11.82 4.30
N PHE A 244 -11.20 -12.77 3.92
CA PHE A 244 -11.60 -14.17 3.75
C PHE A 244 -12.25 -14.74 5.02
N LEU A 245 -11.75 -14.36 6.21
CA LEU A 245 -12.33 -14.74 7.50
C LEU A 245 -13.78 -14.26 7.67
N VAL A 246 -14.06 -13.00 7.33
CA VAL A 246 -15.39 -12.40 7.45
C VAL A 246 -16.37 -13.05 6.47
N GLU A 247 -15.95 -13.25 5.22
CA GLU A 247 -16.79 -13.86 4.19
C GLU A 247 -17.11 -15.33 4.47
N VAL A 248 -16.14 -16.11 4.96
CA VAL A 248 -16.41 -17.50 5.42
C VAL A 248 -17.45 -17.51 6.53
N LEU A 249 -17.34 -16.59 7.50
CA LEU A 249 -18.28 -16.50 8.62
C LEU A 249 -19.71 -16.18 8.15
N ASP A 250 -19.87 -15.22 7.25
CA ASP A 250 -21.19 -14.81 6.76
C ASP A 250 -21.78 -15.85 5.79
N TRP A 251 -20.94 -16.43 4.92
CA TRP A 251 -21.32 -17.52 4.02
C TRP A 251 -21.83 -18.75 4.76
N MET A 252 -21.19 -19.07 5.89
CA MET A 252 -21.57 -20.19 6.76
C MET A 252 -22.86 -19.93 7.55
N LYS A 253 -23.08 -18.72 8.07
CA LYS A 253 -24.33 -18.37 8.79
C LYS A 253 -25.56 -18.63 7.92
N ALA A 254 -25.47 -18.36 6.62
CA ALA A 254 -26.57 -18.56 5.68
C ALA A 254 -26.84 -20.04 5.31
N ARG A 255 -25.98 -20.96 5.73
CA ARG A 255 -25.97 -22.38 5.29
C ARG A 255 -25.90 -23.38 6.45
N GLU A 256 -26.30 -22.95 7.64
CA GLU A 256 -26.37 -23.82 8.83
C GLU A 256 -27.19 -25.09 8.53
N GLY A 257 -26.59 -26.27 8.73
CA GLY A 257 -27.24 -27.58 8.52
C GLY A 257 -27.20 -28.18 7.11
N LYS A 258 -26.72 -27.42 6.10
CA LYS A 258 -26.70 -27.86 4.69
C LYS A 258 -25.42 -28.63 4.33
N PHE A 259 -25.55 -29.58 3.39
CA PHE A 259 -24.42 -30.28 2.76
C PHE A 259 -23.83 -29.37 1.69
N LEU A 260 -22.51 -29.13 1.72
CA LEU A 260 -21.84 -28.25 0.75
C LEU A 260 -21.17 -29.13 -0.32
N SER A 261 -21.61 -29.01 -1.56
CA SER A 261 -20.96 -29.71 -2.67
C SER A 261 -19.59 -29.10 -2.97
N HIS A 262 -18.74 -29.87 -3.67
CA HIS A 262 -17.50 -29.31 -4.19
C HIS A 262 -17.75 -28.09 -5.09
N GLU A 263 -18.79 -28.11 -5.93
CA GLU A 263 -19.15 -26.97 -6.76
C GLU A 263 -19.51 -25.73 -5.94
N GLU A 264 -20.30 -25.87 -4.87
CA GLU A 264 -20.67 -24.74 -4.00
C GLU A 264 -19.46 -24.14 -3.25
N ILE A 265 -18.50 -24.99 -2.85
CA ILE A 265 -17.25 -24.54 -2.24
C ILE A 265 -16.40 -23.81 -3.29
N ASN A 266 -16.30 -24.35 -4.50
CA ASN A 266 -15.55 -23.74 -5.58
C ASN A 266 -16.15 -22.38 -6.00
N GLU A 267 -17.47 -22.29 -6.13
CA GLU A 267 -18.18 -21.02 -6.40
C GLU A 267 -17.91 -19.97 -5.32
N PHE A 268 -17.88 -20.37 -4.05
CA PHE A 268 -17.55 -19.49 -2.94
C PHE A 268 -16.11 -18.97 -3.02
N PHE A 269 -15.14 -19.84 -3.29
CA PHE A 269 -13.74 -19.43 -3.46
C PHE A 269 -13.53 -18.58 -4.71
N GLU A 270 -14.21 -18.86 -5.83
CA GLU A 270 -14.18 -18.01 -7.02
C GLU A 270 -14.80 -16.64 -6.76
N LYS A 271 -15.93 -16.57 -6.05
CA LYS A 271 -16.55 -15.29 -5.65
C LYS A 271 -15.62 -14.46 -4.77
N ILE A 272 -15.01 -15.07 -3.75
CA ILE A 272 -14.04 -14.35 -2.91
C ILE A 272 -12.79 -13.98 -3.71
N ARG A 273 -12.36 -14.84 -4.64
CA ARG A 273 -11.22 -14.58 -5.53
C ARG A 273 -11.49 -13.36 -6.40
N GLU A 274 -12.71 -13.20 -6.92
CA GLU A 274 -13.16 -12.00 -7.63
C GLU A 274 -13.23 -10.76 -6.74
N GLU A 275 -13.75 -10.88 -5.51
CA GLU A 275 -13.90 -9.78 -4.55
C GLU A 275 -12.57 -9.31 -3.91
N ILE A 276 -11.62 -10.22 -3.67
CA ILE A 276 -10.31 -9.93 -3.06
C ILE A 276 -9.28 -9.50 -4.10
N LEU A 277 -9.20 -10.16 -5.27
CA LEU A 277 -8.21 -9.78 -6.31
C LEU A 277 -8.67 -8.57 -7.11
N GLY A 278 -9.98 -8.38 -7.27
CA GLY A 278 -10.61 -7.27 -7.97
C GLY A 278 -10.30 -7.19 -9.46
N ALA A 279 -11.30 -6.82 -10.25
CA ALA A 279 -11.10 -6.16 -11.52
C ALA A 279 -10.25 -4.89 -11.28
N ILE A 280 -9.13 -4.71 -11.98
CA ILE A 280 -8.38 -3.45 -11.93
C ILE A 280 -8.97 -2.51 -12.95
N TRP A 281 -9.66 -1.50 -12.44
CA TRP A 281 -10.24 -0.40 -13.20
C TRP A 281 -9.49 0.87 -12.81
N PHE A 282 -8.50 1.24 -13.62
CA PHE A 282 -7.60 2.35 -13.30
C PHE A 282 -7.76 3.48 -14.32
N GLY A 283 -7.90 4.71 -13.82
CA GLY A 283 -7.98 5.92 -14.66
C GLY A 283 -9.24 6.03 -15.53
N ILE A 284 -10.19 5.10 -15.38
CA ILE A 284 -11.42 5.06 -16.17
C ILE A 284 -12.52 5.81 -15.44
N ILE A 285 -13.20 6.67 -16.19
CA ILE A 285 -14.42 7.36 -15.74
C ILE A 285 -15.61 6.72 -16.45
N GLU A 286 -16.77 6.75 -15.80
CA GLU A 286 -18.02 6.29 -16.39
C GLU A 286 -18.28 6.96 -17.75
N PRO A 287 -18.74 6.18 -18.76
CA PRO A 287 -19.06 6.75 -20.05
C PRO A 287 -20.25 7.67 -19.84
N VAL A 288 -20.27 8.77 -20.57
CA VAL A 288 -21.36 9.74 -20.44
C VAL A 288 -22.67 9.02 -20.78
N ALA A 289 -23.61 8.96 -19.83
CA ALA A 289 -24.83 8.16 -19.99
C ALA A 289 -25.65 8.55 -21.22
N SER A 290 -25.60 9.83 -21.62
CA SER A 290 -26.24 10.31 -22.84
C SER A 290 -25.57 9.83 -24.12
N PHE A 291 -24.26 9.53 -24.12
CA PHE A 291 -23.54 8.97 -25.27
C PHE A 291 -24.18 7.63 -25.66
N THR A 292 -25.01 7.63 -26.71
CA THR A 292 -25.79 6.48 -27.19
C THR A 292 -25.56 6.32 -28.70
N GLY A 293 -25.36 5.09 -29.20
CA GLY A 293 -24.91 4.83 -30.59
C GLY A 293 -23.47 4.33 -30.72
N ARG A 294 -22.98 4.24 -31.97
CA ARG A 294 -21.69 3.67 -32.42
C ARG A 294 -21.52 2.16 -32.24
N SER A 295 -22.64 1.42 -32.23
CA SER A 295 -22.60 -0.03 -32.05
C SER A 295 -21.80 -0.74 -33.14
N SER A 296 -21.81 -0.22 -34.37
CA SER A 296 -21.00 -0.72 -35.49
C SER A 296 -19.50 -0.53 -35.27
N GLU A 297 -19.07 0.66 -34.88
CA GLU A 297 -17.68 1.04 -34.64
C GLU A 297 -17.16 0.37 -33.37
N LEU A 298 -18.00 0.23 -32.35
CA LEU A 298 -17.71 -0.51 -31.13
C LEU A 298 -17.49 -2.00 -31.43
N LYS A 299 -18.33 -2.60 -32.29
CA LYS A 299 -18.15 -3.98 -32.77
C LYS A 299 -16.89 -4.10 -33.65
N ALA A 300 -16.67 -3.16 -34.57
CA ALA A 300 -15.48 -3.15 -35.42
C ALA A 300 -14.18 -3.02 -34.62
N SER A 301 -14.19 -2.23 -33.53
CA SER A 301 -13.08 -2.11 -32.58
C SER A 301 -12.85 -3.43 -31.84
N HIS A 302 -13.93 -4.12 -31.46
CA HIS A 302 -13.83 -5.44 -30.85
C HIS A 302 -13.25 -6.47 -31.82
N ASP A 303 -13.79 -6.56 -33.03
CA ASP A 303 -13.32 -7.46 -34.08
C ASP A 303 -11.88 -7.17 -34.49
N ALA A 304 -11.44 -5.91 -34.41
CA ALA A 304 -10.05 -5.52 -34.66
C ALA A 304 -9.10 -6.01 -33.55
N LEU A 305 -9.45 -5.76 -32.28
CA LEU A 305 -8.66 -6.20 -31.12
C LEU A 305 -8.54 -7.72 -31.00
N GLN A 306 -9.55 -8.47 -31.47
CA GLN A 306 -9.55 -9.93 -31.39
C GLN A 306 -8.82 -10.63 -32.56
N ARG A 307 -8.38 -9.93 -33.61
CA ARG A 307 -7.60 -10.54 -34.70
C ARG A 307 -6.13 -10.70 -34.29
N SER A 308 -5.57 -11.91 -34.41
CA SER A 308 -4.13 -12.12 -34.27
C SER A 308 -3.41 -11.78 -35.59
N THR A 309 -2.70 -10.66 -35.65
CA THR A 309 -1.83 -10.34 -36.79
C THR A 309 -0.41 -10.80 -36.50
N ILE A 310 0.08 -11.69 -37.39
CA ILE A 310 1.47 -12.15 -37.59
C ILE A 310 2.19 -12.78 -36.38
N LYS A 311 2.63 -14.04 -36.53
CA LYS A 311 3.33 -14.83 -35.48
C LYS A 311 4.66 -14.24 -34.98
N GLN A 312 5.21 -13.23 -35.65
CA GLN A 312 6.51 -12.61 -35.36
C GLN A 312 6.44 -11.12 -34.93
N ALA A 313 5.26 -10.49 -34.88
CA ALA A 313 5.16 -9.07 -34.52
C ALA A 313 5.33 -8.83 -33.00
N VAL A 314 6.00 -7.74 -32.63
CA VAL A 314 6.26 -7.33 -31.23
C VAL A 314 4.93 -7.09 -30.47
N ILE A 315 3.87 -6.67 -31.18
CA ILE A 315 2.54 -6.42 -30.62
C ILE A 315 1.47 -7.10 -31.49
N SER A 316 0.74 -8.08 -30.94
CA SER A 316 -0.17 -8.93 -31.74
C SER A 316 -1.67 -8.64 -31.56
N GLN A 317 -2.05 -7.67 -30.70
CA GLN A 317 -3.44 -7.38 -30.30
C GLN A 317 -3.65 -5.87 -30.09
N VAL A 318 -3.52 -5.08 -31.16
CA VAL A 318 -3.67 -3.62 -31.13
C VAL A 318 -4.77 -3.18 -32.07
N ALA A 319 -5.60 -2.22 -31.62
CA ALA A 319 -6.48 -1.47 -32.51
C ALA A 319 -6.41 0.02 -32.19
N THR A 320 -6.59 0.83 -33.22
CA THR A 320 -6.65 2.28 -33.08
C THR A 320 -8.03 2.80 -33.44
N ILE A 321 -8.56 3.70 -32.62
CA ILE A 321 -9.72 4.52 -32.92
C ILE A 321 -9.21 5.91 -33.34
N SER A 322 -9.30 6.24 -34.62
CA SER A 322 -8.85 7.52 -35.14
C SER A 322 -10.01 8.39 -35.60
N GLY A 323 -9.88 9.71 -35.51
CA GLY A 323 -10.88 10.64 -36.03
C GLY A 323 -10.56 12.07 -35.67
N LEU A 324 -11.20 13.03 -36.35
CA LEU A 324 -11.01 14.47 -36.09
C LEU A 324 -11.26 14.82 -34.61
N GLY A 325 -10.69 15.93 -34.14
CA GLY A 325 -10.75 16.34 -32.73
C GLY A 325 -12.18 16.30 -32.19
N GLY A 326 -12.40 15.55 -31.12
CA GLY A 326 -13.68 15.53 -30.42
C GLY A 326 -14.70 14.42 -30.75
N VAL A 327 -14.62 13.64 -31.83
CA VAL A 327 -15.71 12.70 -32.24
C VAL A 327 -16.13 11.55 -31.28
N GLY A 328 -15.90 11.63 -29.97
CA GLY A 328 -16.31 10.65 -28.97
C GLY A 328 -15.37 9.45 -28.95
N LYS A 329 -14.10 9.62 -29.34
CA LYS A 329 -13.11 8.53 -29.35
C LYS A 329 -12.88 7.98 -27.94
N SER A 330 -12.58 8.87 -26.99
CA SER A 330 -12.44 8.52 -25.58
C SER A 330 -13.75 7.97 -25.03
N GLU A 331 -14.91 8.52 -25.42
CA GLU A 331 -16.22 7.96 -25.05
C GLU A 331 -16.49 6.57 -25.63
N LEU A 332 -16.06 6.31 -26.86
CA LEU A 332 -16.19 4.99 -27.50
C LEU A 332 -15.25 4.00 -26.82
N ALA A 333 -14.03 4.41 -26.45
CA ALA A 333 -13.09 3.62 -25.66
C ALA A 333 -13.62 3.35 -24.24
N ARG A 334 -14.25 4.33 -23.58
CA ARG A 334 -14.95 4.14 -22.28
C ARG A 334 -16.09 3.14 -22.44
N LYS A 335 -16.97 3.31 -23.44
CA LYS A 335 -18.01 2.32 -23.74
C LYS A 335 -17.44 0.93 -24.02
N TYR A 336 -16.31 0.85 -24.72
CA TYR A 336 -15.62 -0.40 -24.97
C TYR A 336 -15.18 -1.05 -23.66
N ALA A 337 -14.53 -0.29 -22.77
CA ALA A 337 -14.17 -0.73 -21.42
C ALA A 337 -15.39 -1.23 -20.63
N TYR A 338 -16.50 -0.49 -20.62
CA TYR A 338 -17.70 -0.90 -19.87
C TYR A 338 -18.44 -2.08 -20.47
N LYS A 339 -18.46 -2.22 -21.81
CA LYS A 339 -19.16 -3.32 -22.48
C LYS A 339 -18.34 -4.60 -22.51
N TYR A 340 -17.05 -4.50 -22.81
CA TYR A 340 -16.16 -5.63 -23.06
C TYR A 340 -15.09 -5.79 -21.98
N GLY A 341 -15.03 -4.92 -20.96
CA GLY A 341 -14.04 -5.01 -19.88
C GLY A 341 -14.03 -6.36 -19.16
N LYS A 342 -15.18 -7.03 -19.08
CA LYS A 342 -15.30 -8.39 -18.53
C LYS A 342 -14.55 -9.43 -19.36
N ASP A 343 -14.44 -9.24 -20.67
CA ASP A 343 -13.68 -10.12 -21.58
C ASP A 343 -12.16 -10.07 -21.27
N TYR A 344 -11.74 -9.02 -20.56
CA TYR A 344 -10.38 -8.81 -20.06
C TYR A 344 -10.29 -9.09 -18.55
N TYR A 345 -11.15 -9.97 -18.04
CA TYR A 345 -11.24 -10.32 -16.61
C TYR A 345 -11.43 -9.09 -15.70
N GLY A 346 -12.00 -8.00 -16.24
CA GLY A 346 -12.15 -6.73 -15.56
C GLY A 346 -10.84 -5.93 -15.39
N ASN A 347 -9.72 -6.33 -15.99
CA ASN A 347 -8.49 -5.56 -15.98
C ASN A 347 -8.50 -4.55 -17.12
N VAL A 348 -8.96 -3.34 -16.83
CA VAL A 348 -8.96 -2.23 -17.77
C VAL A 348 -8.17 -1.06 -17.20
N ILE A 349 -7.13 -0.67 -17.94
CA ILE A 349 -6.17 0.35 -17.54
C ILE A 349 -6.25 1.50 -18.53
N TRP A 350 -6.54 2.70 -18.05
CA TRP A 350 -6.55 3.93 -18.84
C TRP A 350 -5.27 4.72 -18.63
N ILE A 351 -4.57 5.02 -19.72
CA ILE A 351 -3.31 5.77 -19.75
C ILE A 351 -3.53 7.05 -20.56
N SER A 352 -3.24 8.21 -19.96
CA SER A 352 -3.30 9.51 -20.64
C SER A 352 -2.06 9.69 -21.53
N ALA A 353 -2.23 9.51 -22.84
CA ALA A 353 -1.15 9.43 -23.82
C ALA A 353 -0.90 10.72 -24.62
N GLU A 354 -1.24 11.89 -24.06
CA GLU A 354 -1.03 13.18 -24.74
C GLU A 354 0.45 13.49 -25.00
N ASN A 355 1.34 13.15 -24.06
CA ASN A 355 2.79 13.29 -24.19
C ASN A 355 3.53 12.37 -23.20
N SER A 356 4.87 12.33 -23.25
CA SER A 356 5.69 11.47 -22.37
C SER A 356 5.41 11.70 -20.88
N LYS A 357 5.22 12.96 -20.45
CA LYS A 357 5.01 13.30 -19.04
C LYS A 357 3.66 12.79 -18.53
N THR A 358 2.60 12.88 -19.33
CA THR A 358 1.27 12.37 -18.92
C THR A 358 1.25 10.84 -18.84
N MET A 359 1.99 10.16 -19.73
CA MET A 359 2.16 8.72 -19.67
C MET A 359 2.98 8.30 -18.46
N GLU A 360 4.10 8.98 -18.19
CA GLU A 360 4.91 8.78 -16.98
C GLU A 360 4.07 8.92 -15.71
N SER A 361 3.28 9.99 -15.59
CA SER A 361 2.39 10.19 -14.44
C SER A 361 1.35 9.08 -14.33
N SER A 362 0.72 8.69 -15.45
CA SER A 362 -0.30 7.62 -15.46
C SER A 362 0.27 6.29 -14.96
N PHE A 363 1.47 5.92 -15.39
CA PHE A 363 2.13 4.70 -14.95
C PHE A 363 2.65 4.79 -13.50
N LEU A 364 3.11 5.96 -13.07
CA LEU A 364 3.50 6.21 -11.67
C LEU A 364 2.29 6.13 -10.73
N ASP A 365 1.16 6.71 -11.10
CA ASP A 365 -0.05 6.69 -10.30
C ASP A 365 -0.69 5.29 -10.31
N LEU A 366 -0.62 4.56 -11.43
CA LEU A 366 -0.99 3.15 -11.49
C LEU A 366 -0.10 2.28 -10.59
N ALA A 367 1.19 2.58 -10.51
CA ALA A 367 2.11 1.87 -9.62
C ALA A 367 1.77 2.13 -8.14
N LYS A 368 1.34 3.34 -7.79
CA LYS A 368 0.89 3.71 -6.44
C LYS A 368 -0.45 3.07 -6.03
N ASP A 369 -1.20 2.46 -6.96
CA ASP A 369 -2.42 1.74 -6.61
C ASP A 369 -2.07 0.53 -5.72
N ASP A 370 -2.64 0.50 -4.52
CA ASP A 370 -2.40 -0.52 -3.50
C ASP A 370 -2.69 -1.95 -4.00
N LYS A 371 -3.46 -2.12 -5.09
CA LYS A 371 -3.76 -3.42 -5.71
C LYS A 371 -2.61 -3.97 -6.56
N LEU A 372 -1.74 -3.13 -7.11
CA LEU A 372 -0.62 -3.56 -7.97
C LEU A 372 0.62 -3.95 -7.16
N GLY A 373 0.83 -3.31 -6.00
CA GLY A 373 2.00 -3.57 -5.15
C GLY A 373 3.34 -3.22 -5.82
N ILE A 374 3.31 -2.35 -6.84
CA ILE A 374 4.49 -1.89 -7.57
C ILE A 374 4.98 -0.63 -6.89
N SER A 375 5.97 -0.75 -6.02
CA SER A 375 6.57 0.43 -5.42
C SER A 375 7.21 1.29 -6.52
N PRO A 376 6.86 2.61 -6.64
CA PRO A 376 7.58 3.55 -7.49
C PRO A 376 9.04 3.67 -7.06
N GLN A 377 9.34 3.27 -5.83
CA GLN A 377 10.68 3.22 -5.28
C GLN A 377 11.23 1.80 -5.30
N ASP A 378 12.52 1.63 -5.57
CA ASP A 378 13.18 0.35 -5.44
C ASP A 378 13.35 -0.07 -3.96
N LYS A 379 13.89 -1.27 -3.74
CA LYS A 379 14.22 -1.81 -2.40
C LYS A 379 15.25 -0.97 -1.60
N TYR A 380 15.75 0.12 -2.19
CA TYR A 380 16.70 1.06 -1.62
C TYR A 380 16.10 2.47 -1.43
N GLY A 381 14.80 2.65 -1.71
CA GLY A 381 14.09 3.93 -1.56
C GLY A 381 14.33 4.94 -2.67
N ASN A 382 14.92 4.53 -3.81
CA ASN A 382 15.10 5.41 -4.97
C ASN A 382 13.92 5.30 -5.91
N ASP A 383 13.51 6.41 -6.51
CA ASP A 383 12.53 6.39 -7.59
C ASP A 383 13.06 5.55 -8.76
N LYS A 384 12.25 4.56 -9.18
CA LYS A 384 12.57 3.68 -10.30
C LYS A 384 12.46 4.48 -11.59
N MET A 385 13.33 4.17 -12.55
CA MET A 385 13.18 4.61 -13.93
C MET A 385 11.79 4.20 -14.45
N ILE A 386 11.13 5.09 -15.19
CA ILE A 386 9.77 4.84 -15.66
C ILE A 386 9.67 3.55 -16.48
N GLU A 387 10.69 3.23 -17.28
CA GLU A 387 10.78 2.00 -18.08
C GLU A 387 10.70 0.74 -17.21
N THR A 388 11.25 0.81 -15.99
CA THR A 388 11.18 -0.29 -15.01
C THR A 388 9.76 -0.43 -14.48
N ILE A 389 9.10 0.69 -14.16
CA ILE A 389 7.71 0.71 -13.68
C ILE A 389 6.78 0.16 -14.76
N VAL A 390 6.91 0.63 -16.00
CA VAL A 390 6.15 0.13 -17.16
C VAL A 390 6.33 -1.38 -17.32
N LYS A 391 7.58 -1.86 -17.27
CA LYS A 391 7.89 -3.29 -17.39
C LYS A 391 7.30 -4.11 -16.24
N GLU A 392 7.38 -3.62 -15.00
CA GLU A 392 6.80 -4.29 -13.83
C GLU A 392 5.27 -4.30 -13.90
N THR A 393 4.65 -3.24 -14.39
CA THR A 393 3.20 -3.13 -14.61
C THR A 393 2.73 -4.18 -15.61
N TYR A 394 3.35 -4.26 -16.78
CA TYR A 394 2.99 -5.30 -17.74
C TYR A 394 3.30 -6.71 -17.24
N ALA A 395 4.43 -6.91 -16.55
CA ALA A 395 4.77 -8.20 -15.95
C ALA A 395 3.74 -8.64 -14.89
N PHE A 396 3.17 -7.70 -14.13
CA PHE A 396 2.11 -7.98 -13.17
C PHE A 396 0.87 -8.56 -13.87
N PHE A 397 0.42 -7.95 -14.97
CA PHE A 397 -0.71 -8.48 -15.74
C PHE A 397 -0.37 -9.79 -16.47
N ALA A 398 0.84 -9.90 -17.03
CA ALA A 398 1.30 -11.10 -17.73
C ALA A 398 1.39 -12.34 -16.83
N ARG A 399 1.96 -12.20 -15.62
CA ARG A 399 2.11 -13.29 -14.61
C ARG A 399 0.78 -13.92 -14.18
N ARG A 400 -0.34 -13.20 -14.35
CA ARG A 400 -1.69 -13.68 -13.97
C ARG A 400 -2.30 -14.63 -15.01
N GLY A 401 -1.70 -14.80 -16.19
CA GLY A 401 -2.28 -15.62 -17.28
C GLY A 401 -3.62 -15.09 -17.82
N ARG A 402 -4.03 -13.89 -17.40
CA ARG A 402 -5.33 -13.27 -17.72
C ARG A 402 -5.14 -12.16 -18.75
N LYS A 403 -6.14 -11.97 -19.60
CA LYS A 403 -6.19 -10.86 -20.56
C LYS A 403 -6.31 -9.54 -19.80
N SER A 404 -5.67 -8.49 -20.30
CA SER A 404 -5.81 -7.12 -19.81
C SER A 404 -5.95 -6.16 -20.98
N LEU A 405 -6.72 -5.10 -20.78
CA LEU A 405 -6.94 -4.04 -21.77
C LEU A 405 -6.26 -2.76 -21.31
N PHE A 406 -5.31 -2.28 -22.10
CA PHE A 406 -4.66 -0.98 -21.93
C PHE A 406 -5.22 -0.01 -22.96
N ILE A 407 -5.76 1.10 -22.49
CA ILE A 407 -6.31 2.17 -23.33
C ILE A 407 -5.34 3.35 -23.27
N PHE A 408 -4.68 3.65 -24.39
CA PHE A 408 -3.83 4.83 -24.55
C PHE A 408 -4.67 5.94 -25.19
N ASP A 409 -5.12 6.89 -24.38
CA ASP A 409 -6.01 7.95 -24.83
C ASP A 409 -5.24 9.19 -25.31
N ASN A 410 -5.60 9.72 -26.48
CA ASN A 410 -5.04 10.91 -27.12
C ASN A 410 -3.56 10.80 -27.56
N ALA A 411 -3.12 9.62 -27.98
CA ALA A 411 -1.77 9.44 -28.53
C ALA A 411 -1.60 10.14 -29.90
N GLU A 412 -0.51 10.87 -30.10
CA GLU A 412 -0.23 11.61 -31.36
C GLU A 412 0.41 10.74 -32.45
N GLY A 413 1.33 9.85 -32.07
CA GLY A 413 1.98 8.92 -32.99
C GLY A 413 2.63 7.71 -32.31
N TYR A 414 3.01 6.71 -33.11
CA TYR A 414 3.56 5.45 -32.60
C TYR A 414 4.87 5.65 -31.84
N LYS A 415 5.76 6.51 -32.36
CA LYS A 415 7.06 6.81 -31.74
C LYS A 415 6.91 7.36 -30.33
N ASP A 416 5.86 8.13 -30.06
CA ASP A 416 5.65 8.80 -28.77
C ASP A 416 5.25 7.81 -27.68
N ILE A 417 4.45 6.80 -28.03
CA ILE A 417 4.01 5.77 -27.09
C ILE A 417 4.93 4.55 -27.06
N SER A 418 5.80 4.36 -28.07
CA SER A 418 6.62 3.15 -28.25
C SER A 418 7.42 2.72 -27.02
N LYS A 419 7.95 3.67 -26.25
CA LYS A 419 8.70 3.41 -25.00
C LYS A 419 7.84 2.89 -23.86
N PHE A 420 6.52 3.08 -23.94
CA PHE A 420 5.53 2.67 -22.97
C PHE A 420 4.77 1.42 -23.41
N LEU A 421 5.06 0.87 -24.59
CA LEU A 421 4.50 -0.37 -25.07
C LEU A 421 5.28 -1.58 -24.53
N PRO A 422 4.64 -2.75 -24.38
CA PRO A 422 5.29 -3.93 -23.82
C PRO A 422 6.40 -4.48 -24.75
N LEU A 423 7.61 -4.63 -24.22
CA LEU A 423 8.73 -5.31 -24.89
C LEU A 423 8.63 -6.82 -24.66
N SER A 424 8.15 -7.58 -25.66
CA SER A 424 8.18 -9.06 -25.75
C SER A 424 7.83 -9.81 -24.43
N LEU A 425 6.53 -10.01 -24.18
CA LEU A 425 6.01 -10.85 -23.10
C LEU A 425 5.25 -12.06 -23.67
N ASP A 426 5.33 -13.22 -23.01
CA ASP A 426 4.61 -14.45 -23.40
C ASP A 426 3.07 -14.30 -23.35
N ASN A 427 2.57 -13.33 -22.58
CA ASN A 427 1.15 -13.02 -22.43
C ASN A 427 0.92 -11.54 -22.79
N LYS A 428 0.62 -11.29 -24.07
CA LYS A 428 0.54 -9.92 -24.66
C LYS A 428 -0.76 -9.22 -24.23
N PRO A 429 -0.72 -7.98 -23.73
CA PRO A 429 -1.91 -7.21 -23.39
C PRO A 429 -2.64 -6.74 -24.67
N TYR A 430 -3.94 -6.52 -24.54
CA TYR A 430 -4.74 -5.88 -25.58
C TYR A 430 -4.58 -4.38 -25.47
N ILE A 431 -4.26 -3.71 -26.59
CA ILE A 431 -3.98 -2.29 -26.60
C ILE A 431 -4.99 -1.57 -27.51
N LEU A 432 -5.78 -0.69 -26.92
CA LEU A 432 -6.68 0.19 -27.64
C LEU A 432 -6.12 1.61 -27.61
N ILE A 433 -5.94 2.21 -28.77
CA ILE A 433 -5.36 3.56 -28.88
C ILE A 433 -6.42 4.52 -29.39
N THR A 434 -6.55 5.71 -28.80
CA THR A 434 -7.34 6.79 -29.40
C THR A 434 -6.40 7.88 -29.95
N SER A 435 -6.66 8.36 -31.17
CA SER A 435 -5.80 9.37 -31.79
C SER A 435 -6.51 10.25 -32.80
N ARG A 436 -5.88 11.38 -33.12
CA ARG A 436 -6.26 12.25 -34.23
C ARG A 436 -5.60 11.82 -35.54
N ASN A 437 -4.47 11.10 -35.47
CA ASN A 437 -3.71 10.69 -36.63
C ASN A 437 -4.25 9.38 -37.22
N LYS A 438 -4.34 9.34 -38.55
CA LYS A 438 -4.81 8.18 -39.31
C LYS A 438 -3.65 7.28 -39.76
N ASP A 439 -2.45 7.85 -39.85
CA ASP A 439 -1.24 7.15 -40.26
C ASP A 439 -0.27 7.04 -39.09
N TRP A 440 0.08 5.82 -38.72
CA TRP A 440 0.93 5.52 -37.57
C TRP A 440 2.38 5.19 -37.97
N GLY A 441 2.69 5.19 -39.26
CA GLY A 441 4.07 5.11 -39.77
C GLY A 441 4.82 3.85 -39.36
N ILE A 442 4.14 2.71 -39.32
CA ILE A 442 4.72 1.42 -38.91
C ILE A 442 5.32 0.75 -40.14
N SER A 443 6.55 0.26 -40.02
CA SER A 443 7.23 -0.47 -41.11
C SER A 443 6.57 -1.83 -41.38
N GLU A 444 6.68 -2.36 -42.61
CA GLU A 444 6.12 -3.67 -42.98
C GLU A 444 6.59 -4.81 -42.04
N ASP A 445 7.75 -4.64 -41.40
CA ASP A 445 8.36 -5.59 -40.46
C ASP A 445 7.78 -5.51 -39.02
N GLU A 446 7.11 -4.41 -38.64
CA GLU A 446 6.55 -4.18 -37.30
C GLU A 446 5.05 -4.51 -37.17
N GLY A 447 4.37 -4.78 -38.30
CA GLY A 447 2.98 -5.24 -38.38
C GLY A 447 1.94 -4.14 -38.65
N GLU A 448 0.77 -4.51 -39.20
CA GLU A 448 -0.32 -3.57 -39.52
C GLU A 448 -1.23 -3.31 -38.30
N ILE A 449 -1.30 -2.06 -37.81
CA ILE A 449 -2.27 -1.65 -36.79
C ILE A 449 -3.59 -1.28 -37.47
N LYS A 450 -4.64 -2.07 -37.18
CA LYS A 450 -5.98 -1.80 -37.72
C LYS A 450 -6.57 -0.53 -37.12
N THR A 451 -6.89 0.42 -38.00
CA THR A 451 -7.43 1.72 -37.61
C THR A 451 -8.93 1.82 -37.92
N ILE A 452 -9.76 1.96 -36.88
CA ILE A 452 -11.19 2.26 -36.95
C ILE A 452 -11.35 3.76 -37.09
N GLN A 453 -11.80 4.20 -38.26
CA GLN A 453 -12.13 5.60 -38.52
C GLN A 453 -13.47 5.97 -37.89
N LEU A 454 -13.43 6.95 -37.00
CA LEU A 454 -14.57 7.55 -36.34
C LEU A 454 -14.91 8.87 -37.05
N GLY A 455 -15.99 8.86 -37.82
CA GLY A 455 -16.58 10.08 -38.41
C GLY A 455 -17.40 10.88 -37.39
N VAL A 456 -18.13 11.90 -37.83
CA VAL A 456 -19.16 12.55 -36.99
C VAL A 456 -20.30 11.59 -36.64
N PHE A 457 -21.13 11.97 -35.65
CA PHE A 457 -22.28 11.15 -35.27
C PHE A 457 -23.18 10.96 -36.49
N LYS A 458 -23.76 9.76 -36.60
CA LYS A 458 -24.87 9.60 -37.54
C LYS A 458 -26.04 10.40 -37.00
N GLU A 459 -26.84 10.98 -37.89
CA GLU A 459 -28.02 11.79 -37.55
C GLU A 459 -28.88 11.18 -36.43
N THR A 460 -29.19 9.89 -36.56
CA THR A 460 -29.98 9.12 -35.57
C THR A 460 -29.29 8.90 -34.23
N GLU A 461 -27.96 8.95 -34.16
CA GLU A 461 -27.17 8.81 -32.93
C GLU A 461 -27.09 10.14 -32.19
N ALA A 462 -26.83 11.21 -32.93
CA ALA A 462 -26.78 12.56 -32.39
C ALA A 462 -28.15 12.95 -31.79
N LEU A 463 -29.23 12.57 -32.48
CA LEU A 463 -30.61 12.69 -31.99
C LEU A 463 -30.82 12.01 -30.63
N LYS A 464 -30.38 10.75 -30.50
CA LYS A 464 -30.52 9.97 -29.25
C LYS A 464 -29.66 10.54 -28.12
N PHE A 465 -28.46 11.03 -28.43
CA PHE A 465 -27.57 11.67 -27.47
C PHE A 465 -28.23 12.87 -26.81
N VAL A 466 -28.69 13.82 -27.63
CA VAL A 466 -29.30 15.06 -27.15
C VAL A 466 -30.62 14.78 -26.42
N LYS A 467 -31.50 13.93 -26.97
CA LYS A 467 -32.75 13.53 -26.29
C LYS A 467 -32.51 12.98 -24.89
N ARG A 468 -31.51 12.08 -24.75
CA ARG A 468 -31.20 11.49 -23.44
C ARG A 468 -30.59 12.50 -22.49
N ALA A 469 -29.70 13.36 -22.96
CA ALA A 469 -29.07 14.39 -22.13
C ALA A 469 -30.06 15.46 -21.62
N LEU A 470 -31.10 15.75 -22.41
CA LEU A 470 -32.16 16.71 -22.09
C LEU A 470 -33.43 16.05 -21.52
N ASN A 471 -33.43 14.72 -21.33
CA ASN A 471 -34.59 13.92 -20.89
C ASN A 471 -35.86 14.14 -21.74
N ILE A 472 -35.71 14.32 -23.05
CA ILE A 472 -36.80 14.49 -24.03
C ILE A 472 -37.31 13.09 -24.42
N ARG A 473 -38.61 12.83 -24.19
CA ARG A 473 -39.23 11.52 -24.42
C ARG A 473 -40.11 11.44 -25.67
N ASN A 474 -40.51 12.58 -26.24
CA ASN A 474 -41.36 12.65 -27.43
C ASN A 474 -40.53 12.97 -28.69
N ASN A 475 -41.17 12.95 -29.86
CA ASN A 475 -40.53 13.18 -31.15
C ASN A 475 -40.77 14.59 -31.71
N LEU A 476 -41.29 15.51 -30.88
CA LEU A 476 -41.71 16.83 -31.34
C LEU A 476 -40.54 17.77 -31.65
N GLN A 477 -39.34 17.51 -31.09
CA GLN A 477 -38.14 18.34 -31.27
C GLN A 477 -37.08 17.65 -32.15
N ASP A 478 -37.46 16.65 -32.95
CA ASP A 478 -36.49 15.78 -33.63
C ASP A 478 -35.73 16.51 -34.73
N GLU A 479 -36.41 17.40 -35.46
CA GLU A 479 -35.80 18.20 -36.52
C GLU A 479 -34.87 19.28 -35.95
N GLU A 480 -35.25 19.90 -34.83
CA GLU A 480 -34.39 20.90 -34.17
C GLU A 480 -33.18 20.24 -33.51
N ILE A 481 -33.34 19.07 -32.90
CA ILE A 481 -32.21 18.29 -32.39
C ILE A 481 -31.26 17.91 -33.54
N LYS A 482 -31.81 17.51 -34.68
CA LYS A 482 -31.01 17.22 -35.88
C LYS A 482 -30.20 18.45 -36.29
N ASN A 483 -30.82 19.60 -36.46
CA ASN A 483 -30.13 20.85 -36.83
C ASN A 483 -29.04 21.24 -35.82
N LEU A 484 -29.33 21.15 -34.51
CA LEU A 484 -28.34 21.41 -33.45
C LEU A 484 -27.13 20.50 -33.59
N THR A 485 -27.37 19.23 -33.87
CA THR A 485 -26.29 18.26 -34.02
C THR A 485 -25.53 18.46 -35.32
N GLU A 486 -26.17 18.78 -36.44
CA GLU A 486 -25.49 19.12 -37.71
C GLU A 486 -24.48 20.26 -37.52
N GLU A 487 -24.88 21.29 -36.78
CA GLU A 487 -24.02 22.45 -36.50
C GLU A 487 -22.89 22.14 -35.50
N LEU A 488 -23.18 21.46 -34.40
CA LEU A 488 -22.26 21.38 -33.25
C LEU A 488 -21.52 20.05 -33.10
N GLN A 489 -21.94 18.97 -33.75
CA GLN A 489 -21.42 17.62 -33.47
C GLN A 489 -19.94 17.40 -33.82
N TYR A 490 -19.39 18.26 -34.67
CA TYR A 490 -17.96 18.28 -34.98
C TYR A 490 -17.14 18.79 -33.78
N PHE A 491 -17.78 19.39 -32.77
CA PHE A 491 -17.19 20.11 -31.64
C PHE A 491 -17.86 19.70 -30.32
N PRO A 492 -17.40 18.64 -29.65
CA PRO A 492 -18.12 18.04 -28.52
C PRO A 492 -18.18 18.91 -27.28
N LEU A 493 -17.15 19.75 -27.07
CA LEU A 493 -17.20 20.73 -26.00
C LEU A 493 -18.35 21.72 -26.27
N ALA A 494 -18.49 22.18 -27.51
CA ALA A 494 -19.58 23.05 -27.95
C ALA A 494 -20.96 22.38 -27.77
N LEU A 495 -21.07 21.10 -28.14
CA LEU A 495 -22.30 20.32 -27.94
C LEU A 495 -22.59 20.08 -26.45
N LYS A 496 -21.57 19.79 -25.62
CA LYS A 496 -21.71 19.63 -24.16
C LYS A 496 -22.16 20.93 -23.50
N GLN A 497 -21.58 22.06 -23.90
CA GLN A 497 -21.95 23.40 -23.45
C GLN A 497 -23.39 23.76 -23.87
N ALA A 498 -23.78 23.47 -25.12
CA ALA A 498 -25.14 23.69 -25.60
C ALA A 498 -26.18 22.89 -24.79
N VAL A 499 -25.92 21.60 -24.57
CA VAL A 499 -26.78 20.74 -23.75
C VAL A 499 -26.85 21.23 -22.30
N ALA A 500 -25.71 21.59 -21.70
CA ALA A 500 -25.65 22.15 -20.36
C ALA A 500 -26.47 23.44 -20.24
N TYR A 501 -26.35 24.34 -21.24
CA TYR A 501 -27.13 25.57 -21.31
C TYR A 501 -28.64 25.30 -21.31
N ILE A 502 -29.11 24.38 -22.15
CA ILE A 502 -30.55 24.06 -22.25
C ILE A 502 -31.05 23.49 -20.92
N ASN A 503 -30.29 22.58 -20.30
CA ASN A 503 -30.64 22.02 -18.98
C ASN A 503 -30.73 23.12 -17.90
N GLU A 504 -29.73 23.98 -17.79
CA GLU A 504 -29.68 25.04 -16.77
C GLU A 504 -30.74 26.12 -16.93
N LYS A 505 -31.17 26.40 -18.17
CA LYS A 505 -32.30 27.31 -18.41
C LYS A 505 -33.63 26.65 -18.04
N ASN A 506 -33.79 25.35 -18.26
CA ASN A 506 -35.01 24.60 -17.94
C ASN A 506 -35.24 24.37 -16.45
N VAL A 507 -34.18 24.26 -15.65
CA VAL A 507 -34.29 24.22 -14.18
C VAL A 507 -34.96 25.50 -13.67
N VAL A 508 -34.52 26.68 -14.10
CA VAL A 508 -35.07 27.98 -13.64
C VAL A 508 -36.53 28.20 -14.03
N LEU A 509 -36.97 27.70 -15.19
CA LEU A 509 -38.34 27.88 -15.68
C LEU A 509 -39.33 26.92 -15.02
N SER A 510 -38.88 25.73 -14.64
CA SER A 510 -39.70 24.77 -13.89
C SER A 510 -40.11 25.31 -12.51
N TYR A 511 -39.24 26.10 -11.85
CA TYR A 511 -39.57 26.78 -10.58
C TYR A 511 -40.51 27.97 -10.74
N ARG A 512 -40.57 28.60 -11.93
CA ARG A 512 -41.42 29.78 -12.20
C ARG A 512 -42.73 29.44 -12.93
N GLY A 513 -43.03 28.16 -13.13
CA GLY A 513 -44.25 27.70 -13.82
C GLY A 513 -44.36 28.14 -15.29
N LYS A 514 -43.24 28.48 -15.93
CA LYS A 514 -43.20 28.95 -17.33
C LYS A 514 -42.83 27.80 -18.28
N GLU A 515 -43.16 27.96 -19.57
CA GLU A 515 -42.79 27.00 -20.62
C GLU A 515 -41.28 26.78 -20.65
N LYS A 516 -40.88 25.51 -20.81
CA LYS A 516 -39.48 25.10 -20.91
C LYS A 516 -38.90 25.60 -22.24
N ILE A 517 -37.64 26.03 -22.21
CA ILE A 517 -36.91 26.37 -23.42
C ILE A 517 -36.51 25.07 -24.15
N GLY A 518 -36.73 25.04 -25.46
CA GLY A 518 -36.42 23.90 -26.32
C GLY A 518 -35.07 24.02 -27.03
N VAL A 519 -34.77 23.03 -27.87
CA VAL A 519 -33.58 23.05 -28.73
C VAL A 519 -33.66 24.15 -29.80
N SER A 520 -34.87 24.45 -30.27
CA SER A 520 -35.20 25.54 -31.20
C SER A 520 -34.69 26.90 -30.73
N ASP A 521 -34.89 27.22 -29.46
CA ASP A 521 -34.52 28.53 -28.91
C ASP A 521 -32.99 28.69 -28.79
N TYR A 522 -32.28 27.60 -28.49
CA TYR A 522 -30.81 27.61 -28.50
C TYR A 522 -30.28 27.80 -29.92
N LEU A 523 -30.84 27.09 -30.90
CA LEU A 523 -30.48 27.24 -32.31
C LEU A 523 -30.67 28.66 -32.82
N LYS A 524 -31.81 29.27 -32.51
CA LYS A 524 -32.07 30.67 -32.86
C LYS A 524 -31.02 31.60 -32.26
N LYS A 525 -30.68 31.41 -30.97
CA LYS A 525 -29.62 32.19 -30.32
C LYS A 525 -28.24 31.93 -30.94
N TYR A 526 -27.97 30.70 -31.36
CA TYR A 526 -26.73 30.33 -32.05
C TYR A 526 -26.62 31.02 -33.42
N GLU A 527 -27.70 31.05 -34.20
CA GLU A 527 -27.77 31.77 -35.48
C GLU A 527 -27.57 33.28 -35.30
N GLU A 528 -28.28 33.89 -34.34
CA GLU A 528 -28.13 35.32 -34.01
C GLU A 528 -26.70 35.70 -33.61
N GLU A 529 -25.99 34.85 -32.84
CA GLU A 529 -24.59 35.10 -32.48
C GLU A 529 -23.62 34.80 -33.62
N ALA A 530 -23.92 33.80 -34.47
CA ALA A 530 -23.13 33.50 -35.65
C ALA A 530 -23.16 34.66 -36.67
N GLU A 531 -24.32 35.29 -36.88
CA GLU A 531 -24.48 36.45 -37.76
C GLU A 531 -23.66 37.66 -37.28
N LYS A 532 -23.59 37.88 -35.96
CA LYS A 532 -22.78 38.97 -35.36
C LYS A 532 -21.26 38.74 -35.52
N LEU A 533 -20.83 37.53 -35.88
CA LEU A 533 -19.43 37.13 -35.99
C LEU A 533 -18.95 37.00 -37.45
N LEU A 534 -19.77 37.40 -38.43
CA LEU A 534 -19.48 37.28 -39.88
C LEU A 534 -18.24 38.09 -40.33
N ASP A 535 -17.79 39.10 -39.57
CA ASP A 535 -16.58 39.91 -39.84
C ASP A 535 -15.31 39.45 -39.08
N PHE A 536 -15.31 38.26 -38.47
CA PHE A 536 -14.16 37.80 -37.67
C PHE A 536 -13.02 37.24 -38.54
N GLU A 537 -12.04 38.09 -38.90
CA GLU A 537 -10.76 37.66 -39.48
C GLU A 537 -9.81 37.11 -38.39
N SER A 538 -9.72 35.78 -38.29
CA SER A 538 -8.66 35.11 -37.53
C SER A 538 -7.38 35.04 -38.35
N LYS A 539 -6.25 35.52 -37.78
CA LYS A 539 -4.89 35.36 -38.36
C LYS A 539 -4.40 33.91 -38.44
N TYR A 540 -5.12 32.96 -37.83
CA TYR A 540 -4.88 31.52 -37.96
C TYR A 540 -6.07 30.92 -38.70
N GLY A 541 -5.85 30.52 -39.95
CA GLY A 541 -6.84 30.06 -40.94
C GLY A 541 -8.23 29.69 -40.41
N GLY A 542 -9.25 30.42 -40.87
CA GLY A 542 -10.64 30.24 -40.47
C GLY A 542 -11.21 28.88 -40.88
N ASP A 543 -11.05 27.88 -40.02
CA ASP A 543 -11.82 26.65 -40.10
C ASP A 543 -13.14 26.78 -39.30
N ARG A 544 -14.13 25.96 -39.68
CA ARG A 544 -15.45 25.91 -39.03
C ARG A 544 -15.33 25.56 -37.53
N TYR A 545 -14.26 24.88 -37.12
CA TYR A 545 -14.03 24.43 -35.72
C TYR A 545 -13.87 25.57 -34.75
N THR A 546 -13.01 26.52 -35.11
CA THR A 546 -12.69 27.64 -34.23
C THR A 546 -13.90 28.56 -34.07
N LYS A 547 -14.64 28.80 -35.16
CA LYS A 547 -15.85 29.64 -35.16
C LYS A 547 -16.97 29.05 -34.29
N THR A 548 -17.31 27.77 -34.47
CA THR A 548 -18.39 27.14 -33.69
C THR A 548 -18.07 27.03 -32.20
N THR A 549 -16.82 26.70 -31.86
CA THR A 549 -16.38 26.70 -30.45
C THR A 549 -16.51 28.10 -29.84
N PHE A 550 -16.10 29.14 -30.56
CA PHE A 550 -16.18 30.51 -30.07
C PHE A 550 -17.64 30.97 -29.87
N ILE A 551 -18.53 30.66 -30.81
CA ILE A 551 -19.97 30.98 -30.72
C ILE A 551 -20.59 30.32 -29.48
N THR A 552 -20.38 29.01 -29.31
CA THR A 552 -20.94 28.26 -28.17
C THR A 552 -20.36 28.66 -26.83
N TRP A 553 -19.06 28.97 -26.78
CA TRP A 553 -18.42 29.56 -25.62
C TRP A 553 -19.09 30.89 -25.26
N LYS A 554 -19.26 31.80 -26.23
CA LYS A 554 -19.86 33.13 -26.02
C LYS A 554 -21.29 33.04 -25.47
N ILE A 555 -22.13 32.20 -26.08
CA ILE A 555 -23.50 31.93 -25.60
C ILE A 555 -23.49 31.47 -24.14
N THR A 556 -22.52 30.63 -23.78
CA THR A 556 -22.43 30.05 -22.44
C THR A 556 -21.93 31.07 -21.41
N ILE A 557 -20.93 31.88 -21.76
CA ILE A 557 -20.43 32.99 -20.92
C ILE A 557 -21.55 34.00 -20.65
N ASP A 558 -22.31 34.40 -21.68
CA ASP A 558 -23.47 35.29 -21.53
C ASP A 558 -24.54 34.69 -20.60
N ALA A 559 -24.69 33.35 -20.63
CA ALA A 559 -25.62 32.65 -19.75
C ALA A 559 -25.16 32.68 -18.29
N ILE A 560 -23.88 32.44 -18.05
CA ILE A 560 -23.26 32.46 -16.73
C ILE A 560 -23.36 33.87 -16.15
N ALA A 561 -23.08 34.91 -16.95
CA ALA A 561 -23.15 36.31 -16.53
C ALA A 561 -24.53 36.72 -15.97
N GLN A 562 -25.61 36.08 -16.44
CA GLN A 562 -26.99 36.38 -16.02
C GLN A 562 -27.43 35.65 -14.74
N LYS A 563 -26.59 34.78 -14.16
CA LYS A 563 -26.93 33.96 -12.99
C LYS A 563 -26.43 34.61 -11.69
N GLU A 564 -27.03 34.20 -10.58
CA GLU A 564 -26.52 34.50 -9.25
C GLU A 564 -25.11 33.90 -9.11
N CYS A 565 -24.15 34.68 -8.60
CA CYS A 565 -22.71 34.38 -8.59
C CYS A 565 -22.03 34.33 -9.97
N GLY A 566 -22.68 34.82 -11.04
CA GLY A 566 -22.16 34.79 -12.41
C GLY A 566 -20.89 35.63 -12.61
N PHE A 567 -20.83 36.80 -11.98
CA PHE A 567 -19.67 37.68 -12.04
C PHE A 567 -18.42 37.03 -11.41
N GLU A 568 -18.61 36.40 -10.26
CA GLU A 568 -17.58 35.66 -9.53
C GLU A 568 -17.11 34.44 -10.33
N ALA A 569 -18.04 33.69 -10.91
CA ALA A 569 -17.73 32.54 -11.75
C ALA A 569 -16.88 32.94 -12.97
N LEU A 570 -17.23 34.02 -13.66
CA LEU A 570 -16.45 34.51 -14.79
C LEU A 570 -15.07 35.04 -14.35
N SER A 571 -15.00 35.72 -13.20
CA SER A 571 -13.72 36.19 -12.65
C SER A 571 -12.78 35.01 -12.34
N ILE A 572 -13.29 33.92 -11.76
CA ILE A 572 -12.53 32.69 -11.52
C ILE A 572 -12.03 32.11 -12.86
N LEU A 573 -12.91 32.00 -13.86
CA LEU A 573 -12.57 31.44 -15.16
C LEU A 573 -11.51 32.26 -15.90
N GLU A 574 -11.63 33.60 -15.86
CA GLU A 574 -10.64 34.53 -16.42
C GLU A 574 -9.26 34.35 -15.79
N ILE A 575 -9.18 34.16 -14.48
CA ILE A 575 -7.90 33.92 -13.77
C ILE A 575 -7.36 32.50 -14.07
N MET A 576 -8.21 31.48 -14.08
CA MET A 576 -7.83 30.10 -14.45
C MET A 576 -7.24 30.01 -15.87
N ALA A 577 -7.55 30.98 -16.74
CA ALA A 577 -6.94 31.09 -18.06
C ALA A 577 -5.41 31.18 -18.03
N TYR A 578 -4.83 31.66 -16.91
CA TYR A 578 -3.39 31.89 -16.74
C TYR A 578 -2.75 30.97 -15.68
N LEU A 579 -3.48 29.98 -15.19
CA LEU A 579 -2.96 28.93 -14.29
C LEU A 579 -2.48 27.71 -15.07
N ALA A 580 -1.67 26.83 -14.45
CA ALA A 580 -1.51 25.47 -14.96
C ALA A 580 -2.89 24.76 -15.03
N PRO A 581 -3.16 23.97 -16.09
CA PRO A 581 -4.53 23.52 -16.42
C PRO A 581 -5.12 22.49 -15.45
N ASP A 582 -4.27 21.80 -14.69
CA ASP A 582 -4.63 20.69 -13.82
C ASP A 582 -4.23 20.96 -12.36
N LYS A 583 -4.97 20.35 -11.42
CA LYS A 583 -4.73 20.40 -9.97
C LYS A 583 -4.91 21.78 -9.32
N ILE A 584 -5.88 22.56 -9.79
CA ILE A 584 -6.16 23.89 -9.26
C ILE A 584 -6.92 23.76 -7.94
N HIS A 585 -6.26 24.07 -6.82
CA HIS A 585 -6.87 24.09 -5.48
C HIS A 585 -7.75 25.33 -5.31
N ILE A 586 -9.07 25.13 -5.36
CA ILE A 586 -10.04 26.24 -5.46
C ILE A 586 -10.03 27.15 -4.23
N GLU A 587 -10.15 26.60 -3.02
CA GLU A 587 -10.20 27.38 -1.79
C GLU A 587 -8.90 28.15 -1.53
N GLU A 588 -7.75 27.54 -1.83
CA GLU A 588 -6.44 28.13 -1.59
C GLU A 588 -6.18 29.37 -2.46
N ILE A 589 -6.62 29.33 -3.72
CA ILE A 589 -6.33 30.38 -4.70
C ILE A 589 -7.43 31.44 -4.72
N PHE A 590 -8.70 31.04 -4.59
CA PHE A 590 -9.85 31.90 -4.89
C PHE A 590 -10.66 32.36 -3.67
N SER A 591 -10.37 31.89 -2.45
CA SER A 591 -11.07 32.34 -1.21
C SER A 591 -11.21 33.86 -1.12
N LYS A 592 -10.11 34.57 -1.33
CA LYS A 592 -10.06 36.03 -1.20
C LYS A 592 -10.70 36.81 -2.34
N LEU A 593 -10.94 36.17 -3.48
CA LEU A 593 -11.59 36.81 -4.63
C LEU A 593 -13.01 37.28 -4.27
N ILE A 594 -13.65 36.61 -3.31
CA ILE A 594 -15.05 36.85 -2.93
C ILE A 594 -15.14 37.20 -1.44
N ALA A 595 -14.14 37.93 -0.92
CA ALA A 595 -14.10 38.39 0.47
C ALA A 595 -14.34 37.27 1.51
N ASP A 596 -13.80 36.08 1.26
CA ASP A 596 -13.92 34.88 2.09
C ASP A 596 -15.37 34.36 2.29
N ASP A 597 -16.29 34.71 1.38
CA ASP A 597 -17.62 34.08 1.30
C ASP A 597 -17.51 32.71 0.62
N GLU A 598 -17.24 31.67 1.44
CA GLU A 598 -17.10 30.28 0.99
C GLU A 598 -18.33 29.78 0.24
N GLU A 599 -19.54 30.13 0.69
CA GLU A 599 -20.77 29.68 0.06
C GLU A 599 -20.87 30.23 -1.37
N LYS A 600 -20.61 31.53 -1.52
CA LYS A 600 -20.62 32.21 -2.81
C LYS A 600 -19.52 31.71 -3.75
N LEU A 601 -18.32 31.43 -3.22
CA LEU A 601 -17.23 30.79 -3.97
C LEU A 601 -17.65 29.43 -4.52
N TRP A 602 -18.15 28.55 -3.66
CA TRP A 602 -18.54 27.22 -4.08
C TRP A 602 -19.74 27.24 -5.02
N ASN A 603 -20.66 28.19 -4.87
CA ASN A 603 -21.75 28.41 -5.81
C ASN A 603 -21.25 28.84 -7.20
N ALA A 604 -20.27 29.76 -7.26
CA ALA A 604 -19.63 30.18 -8.51
C ALA A 604 -18.88 29.04 -9.19
N VAL A 605 -18.12 28.23 -8.45
CA VAL A 605 -17.34 27.11 -8.98
C VAL A 605 -18.26 25.99 -9.48
N LYS A 606 -19.32 25.66 -8.71
CA LYS A 606 -20.37 24.71 -9.17
C LYS A 606 -21.13 25.24 -10.38
N LEU A 607 -21.27 26.55 -10.55
CA LEU A 607 -21.87 27.14 -11.74
C LEU A 607 -20.99 26.87 -12.98
N LEU A 608 -19.68 27.07 -12.87
CA LEU A 608 -18.73 26.73 -13.96
C LEU A 608 -18.75 25.24 -14.32
N ASP A 609 -18.77 24.36 -13.32
CA ASP A 609 -18.84 22.91 -13.50
C ASP A 609 -20.14 22.48 -14.22
N ARG A 610 -21.30 23.03 -13.78
CA ARG A 610 -22.61 22.76 -14.41
C ARG A 610 -22.67 23.17 -15.88
N TYR A 611 -22.04 24.28 -16.25
CA TYR A 611 -21.91 24.73 -17.64
C TYR A 611 -20.77 24.04 -18.40
N SER A 612 -20.10 23.05 -17.80
CA SER A 612 -18.98 22.30 -18.40
C SER A 612 -17.79 23.17 -18.80
N MET A 613 -17.53 24.25 -18.05
CA MET A 613 -16.35 25.10 -18.23
C MET A 613 -15.10 24.54 -17.53
N ILE A 614 -15.31 23.83 -16.42
CA ILE A 614 -14.27 23.15 -15.63
C ILE A 614 -14.73 21.72 -15.29
N ASP A 615 -13.81 20.91 -14.76
CA ASP A 615 -14.09 19.61 -14.14
C ASP A 615 -13.68 19.67 -12.67
N LEU A 616 -14.63 19.49 -11.74
CA LEU A 616 -14.44 19.66 -10.30
C LEU A 616 -14.52 18.34 -9.55
N LYS A 617 -13.48 18.00 -8.77
CA LYS A 617 -13.46 16.82 -7.91
C LYS A 617 -12.74 17.12 -6.58
N GLU A 618 -13.43 16.88 -5.46
CA GLU A 618 -12.85 16.99 -4.10
C GLU A 618 -12.15 18.35 -3.84
N GLY A 619 -12.69 19.44 -4.41
CA GLY A 619 -12.14 20.80 -4.30
C GLY A 619 -10.91 21.11 -5.14
N VAL A 620 -10.55 20.18 -6.02
CA VAL A 620 -9.56 20.37 -7.05
C VAL A 620 -10.26 20.50 -8.40
N ALA A 621 -9.95 21.54 -9.15
CA ALA A 621 -10.51 21.78 -10.47
C ALA A 621 -9.46 21.62 -11.59
N ASN A 622 -9.93 21.18 -12.75
CA ASN A 622 -9.18 21.21 -14.00
C ASN A 622 -9.92 22.07 -15.03
N ILE A 623 -9.19 22.89 -15.78
CA ILE A 623 -9.75 23.70 -16.87
C ILE A 623 -9.41 23.08 -18.22
N HIS A 624 -10.42 22.94 -19.09
CA HIS A 624 -10.19 22.41 -20.43
C HIS A 624 -9.33 23.39 -21.25
N ARG A 625 -8.22 22.93 -21.83
CA ARG A 625 -7.24 23.79 -22.56
C ARG A 625 -7.88 24.68 -23.63
N LEU A 626 -8.92 24.21 -24.31
CA LEU A 626 -9.66 25.03 -25.29
C LEU A 626 -10.42 26.19 -24.64
N VAL A 627 -11.08 25.95 -23.50
CA VAL A 627 -11.74 27.03 -22.72
C VAL A 627 -10.69 28.02 -22.26
N GLN A 628 -9.59 27.50 -21.71
CA GLN A 628 -8.45 28.29 -21.28
C GLN A 628 -7.95 29.21 -22.40
N LYS A 629 -7.71 28.64 -23.59
CA LYS A 629 -7.17 29.39 -24.74
C LYS A 629 -8.14 30.41 -25.31
N VAL A 630 -9.43 30.07 -25.40
CA VAL A 630 -10.45 31.01 -25.90
C VAL A 630 -10.62 32.18 -24.93
N THR A 631 -10.66 31.92 -23.63
CA THR A 631 -10.70 32.97 -22.60
C THR A 631 -9.48 33.87 -22.68
N GLU A 632 -8.26 33.31 -22.79
CA GLU A 632 -7.01 34.07 -22.98
C GLU A 632 -7.08 35.00 -24.21
N LEU A 633 -7.45 34.45 -25.38
CA LEU A 633 -7.53 35.23 -26.63
C LEU A 633 -8.58 36.34 -26.57
N ASN A 634 -9.71 36.09 -25.89
CA ASN A 634 -10.74 37.10 -25.73
C ASN A 634 -10.27 38.26 -24.84
N LEU A 635 -9.62 37.94 -23.71
CA LEU A 635 -9.02 38.94 -22.82
C LEU A 635 -7.93 39.76 -23.52
N GLN A 636 -7.12 39.13 -24.38
CA GLN A 636 -6.14 39.82 -25.22
C GLN A 636 -6.80 40.77 -26.22
N LYS A 637 -7.87 40.33 -26.89
CA LYS A 637 -8.64 41.16 -27.84
C LYS A 637 -9.29 42.36 -27.14
N GLU A 638 -9.81 42.16 -25.94
CA GLU A 638 -10.43 43.21 -25.12
C GLU A 638 -9.41 44.15 -24.46
N GLY A 639 -8.11 43.83 -24.52
CA GLY A 639 -7.06 44.58 -23.81
C GLY A 639 -7.12 44.43 -22.30
N ARG A 640 -7.79 43.39 -21.78
CA ARG A 640 -8.02 43.12 -20.35
C ARG A 640 -7.05 42.11 -19.74
N GLU A 641 -6.11 41.56 -20.51
CA GLU A 641 -5.10 40.60 -20.03
C GLU A 641 -4.30 41.15 -18.83
N GLU A 642 -3.80 42.40 -18.89
CA GLU A 642 -3.06 43.03 -17.79
C GLU A 642 -3.92 43.20 -16.52
N GLU A 643 -5.21 43.55 -16.68
CA GLU A 643 -6.17 43.71 -15.57
C GLU A 643 -6.40 42.37 -14.84
N VAL A 644 -6.59 41.28 -15.59
CA VAL A 644 -6.84 39.96 -15.02
C VAL A 644 -5.58 39.41 -14.34
N LEU A 645 -4.41 39.58 -14.96
CA LEU A 645 -3.13 39.19 -14.36
C LEU A 645 -2.85 39.97 -13.08
N ARG A 646 -3.21 41.26 -13.03
CA ARG A 646 -3.15 42.07 -11.80
C ARG A 646 -4.00 41.47 -10.68
N LYS A 647 -5.26 41.12 -10.95
CA LYS A 647 -6.14 40.45 -9.97
C LYS A 647 -5.56 39.10 -9.52
N ALA A 648 -5.05 38.30 -10.46
CA ALA A 648 -4.42 37.02 -10.14
C ALA A 648 -3.20 37.21 -9.22
N LEU A 649 -2.36 38.22 -9.48
CA LEU A 649 -1.23 38.59 -8.64
C LEU A 649 -1.68 39.06 -7.24
N GLU A 650 -2.75 39.85 -7.13
CA GLU A 650 -3.32 40.27 -5.84
C GLU A 650 -3.81 39.08 -4.98
N LEU A 651 -4.42 38.07 -5.61
CA LEU A 651 -4.87 36.87 -4.91
C LEU A 651 -3.70 36.06 -4.34
N ILE A 652 -2.69 35.78 -5.16
CA ILE A 652 -1.53 35.01 -4.69
C ILE A 652 -0.74 35.77 -3.62
N ASN A 653 -0.76 37.10 -3.63
CA ASN A 653 -0.06 37.91 -2.62
C ASN A 653 -0.78 37.98 -1.29
N SER A 654 -2.11 37.80 -1.30
CA SER A 654 -2.92 37.92 -0.11
C SER A 654 -3.09 36.59 0.64
N GLY A 655 -2.87 35.43 0.02
CA GLY A 655 -3.16 34.10 0.59
C GLY A 655 -2.00 33.32 1.24
N ASN A 656 -2.34 32.23 1.93
CA ASN A 656 -1.38 31.20 2.39
C ASN A 656 -1.26 30.11 1.30
N ILE A 657 -0.32 30.28 0.37
CA ILE A 657 -0.09 29.31 -0.71
C ILE A 657 0.62 28.07 -0.16
N VAL A 658 0.07 26.88 -0.45
CA VAL A 658 0.65 25.60 -0.07
C VAL A 658 1.68 25.15 -1.14
N LYS A 659 2.58 24.24 -0.79
CA LYS A 659 3.65 23.75 -1.67
C LYS A 659 3.15 23.25 -3.04
N ASP A 660 1.94 22.70 -3.11
CA ASP A 660 1.41 22.09 -4.33
C ASP A 660 0.83 23.12 -5.32
N SER A 661 0.55 24.36 -4.88
CA SER A 661 0.09 25.46 -5.75
C SER A 661 1.24 26.27 -6.38
N THR A 662 2.50 25.86 -6.16
CA THR A 662 3.72 26.49 -6.71
C THR A 662 3.73 26.58 -8.24
N ILE A 663 3.21 25.57 -8.93
CA ILE A 663 3.16 25.54 -10.39
C ILE A 663 2.20 26.61 -10.94
N HIS A 664 1.08 26.85 -10.26
CA HIS A 664 0.10 27.87 -10.62
C HIS A 664 0.65 29.29 -10.44
N VAL A 665 1.37 29.52 -9.34
CA VAL A 665 2.07 30.80 -9.07
C VAL A 665 3.11 31.08 -10.17
N ALA A 666 3.90 30.07 -10.53
CA ALA A 666 4.87 30.20 -11.61
C ALA A 666 4.20 30.54 -12.95
N SER A 667 3.06 29.90 -13.27
CA SER A 667 2.30 30.22 -14.49
C SER A 667 1.85 31.69 -14.54
N ILE A 668 1.23 32.21 -13.47
CA ILE A 668 0.77 33.61 -13.43
C ILE A 668 1.93 34.57 -13.67
N TRP A 669 3.06 34.37 -12.97
CA TRP A 669 4.26 35.18 -13.14
C TRP A 669 4.85 35.05 -14.55
N GLY A 670 4.74 33.87 -15.15
CA GLY A 670 5.09 33.63 -16.55
C GLY A 670 4.40 34.60 -17.49
N TYR A 671 3.07 34.70 -17.40
CA TYR A 671 2.29 35.63 -18.21
C TYR A 671 2.48 37.10 -17.82
N ALA A 672 2.52 37.41 -16.52
CA ALA A 672 2.69 38.77 -16.02
C ALA A 672 4.03 39.41 -16.41
N SER A 673 5.07 38.60 -16.63
CA SER A 673 6.41 39.07 -17.02
C SER A 673 6.45 39.87 -18.33
N LYS A 674 5.41 39.77 -19.17
CA LYS A 674 5.26 40.56 -20.39
C LYS A 674 4.98 42.05 -20.12
N TYR A 675 4.48 42.38 -18.92
CA TYR A 675 4.03 43.72 -18.56
C TYR A 675 4.95 44.33 -17.52
N GLY A 676 5.86 45.20 -17.97
CA GLY A 676 6.82 45.89 -17.09
C GLY A 676 6.16 46.60 -15.90
N LYS A 677 4.99 47.21 -16.10
CA LYS A 677 4.22 47.85 -15.02
C LYS A 677 3.74 46.86 -13.95
N LEU A 678 3.34 45.63 -14.31
CA LEU A 678 2.99 44.61 -13.31
C LEU A 678 4.21 44.15 -12.54
N ILE A 679 5.38 44.07 -13.20
CA ILE A 679 6.65 43.83 -12.51
C ILE A 679 6.90 44.98 -11.55
N ASP A 680 6.79 46.24 -11.97
CA ASP A 680 6.97 47.38 -11.07
C ASP A 680 6.00 47.32 -9.90
N ASP A 681 4.71 47.14 -10.15
CA ASP A 681 3.65 47.22 -9.15
C ASP A 681 3.74 46.13 -8.07
N PHE A 682 4.03 44.90 -8.49
CA PHE A 682 4.02 43.75 -7.60
C PHE A 682 5.42 43.32 -7.18
N TYR A 683 6.42 43.45 -8.04
CA TYR A 683 7.78 43.10 -7.69
C TYR A 683 8.49 44.20 -6.88
N PHE A 684 8.23 45.48 -7.18
CA PHE A 684 8.96 46.62 -6.58
C PHE A 684 8.11 47.61 -5.77
N SER A 685 6.84 47.85 -6.12
CA SER A 685 6.05 48.99 -5.66
C SER A 685 4.91 48.67 -4.68
N SER A 686 4.81 47.43 -4.17
CA SER A 686 4.07 47.25 -2.91
C SER A 686 4.80 48.09 -1.84
N SER A 687 4.06 48.80 -1.00
CA SER A 687 4.51 49.84 -0.06
C SER A 687 5.49 49.39 1.06
N TYR A 688 6.59 48.73 0.70
CA TYR A 688 7.48 47.99 1.61
C TYR A 688 8.98 48.30 1.41
N VAL A 689 9.30 49.45 0.81
CA VAL A 689 10.68 49.95 0.69
C VAL A 689 11.24 50.46 2.04
N HIS A 690 10.43 50.51 3.11
CA HIS A 690 10.91 50.85 4.46
C HIS A 690 10.53 49.86 5.59
N GLY A 691 10.14 48.62 5.27
CA GLY A 691 9.92 47.63 6.33
C GLY A 691 9.44 46.25 5.88
N GLU A 692 10.30 45.48 5.19
CA GLU A 692 10.11 44.08 4.76
C GLU A 692 9.14 43.80 3.58
N PRO A 693 9.64 43.52 2.36
CA PRO A 693 8.80 43.11 1.23
C PRO A 693 7.91 41.92 1.59
N LEU A 694 6.59 42.15 1.56
CA LEU A 694 5.56 41.16 1.86
C LEU A 694 5.17 40.30 0.65
N PHE A 695 5.99 40.30 -0.41
CA PHE A 695 6.23 39.08 -1.20
C PHE A 695 7.06 38.11 -0.38
N ILE A 696 6.44 37.79 0.74
CA ILE A 696 6.73 36.90 1.80
C ILE A 696 8.17 37.04 2.31
N LYS A 697 8.33 37.05 3.63
CA LYS A 697 9.54 36.46 4.22
C LYS A 697 9.90 35.08 3.59
N LYS A 698 8.99 34.42 2.84
CA LYS A 698 9.07 33.14 2.12
C LYS A 698 9.07 33.26 0.56
N SER A 699 10.22 33.25 -0.12
CA SER A 699 10.34 33.00 -1.58
C SER A 699 9.76 34.05 -2.56
N ALA A 700 10.64 34.86 -3.15
CA ALA A 700 10.36 35.75 -4.29
C ALA A 700 9.91 35.01 -5.59
N PRO A 701 9.26 35.69 -6.55
CA PRO A 701 8.77 35.11 -7.82
C PRO A 701 9.81 34.30 -8.61
N LEU A 702 11.07 34.77 -8.60
CA LEU A 702 12.18 34.09 -9.26
C LEU A 702 12.43 32.68 -8.71
N HIS A 703 12.11 32.39 -7.44
CA HIS A 703 12.23 31.03 -6.89
C HIS A 703 11.22 30.09 -7.55
N PHE A 704 9.94 30.49 -7.64
CA PHE A 704 8.90 29.66 -8.26
C PHE A 704 9.16 29.43 -9.75
N LEU A 705 9.58 30.46 -10.48
CA LEU A 705 9.97 30.34 -11.88
C LEU A 705 11.22 29.47 -12.05
N ALA A 706 12.17 29.54 -11.11
CA ALA A 706 13.35 28.69 -11.12
C ALA A 706 13.01 27.21 -10.85
N VAL A 707 11.96 26.94 -10.05
CA VAL A 707 11.40 25.59 -9.88
C VAL A 707 10.73 25.10 -11.17
N SER A 708 9.88 25.91 -11.79
CA SER A 708 9.16 25.52 -13.03
C SER A 708 10.05 25.40 -14.26
N GLY A 709 11.19 26.11 -14.27
CA GLY A 709 12.11 26.15 -15.40
C GLY A 709 11.69 27.14 -16.50
N ASP A 710 10.81 28.10 -16.19
CA ASP A 710 10.31 29.12 -17.12
C ASP A 710 11.39 30.17 -17.41
N TYR A 711 12.28 29.84 -18.35
CA TYR A 711 13.40 30.68 -18.75
C TYR A 711 12.94 32.01 -19.33
N GLU A 712 11.90 32.00 -20.15
CA GLU A 712 11.38 33.17 -20.84
C GLU A 712 10.88 34.23 -19.85
N ALA A 713 10.12 33.80 -18.83
CA ALA A 713 9.64 34.70 -17.79
C ALA A 713 10.77 35.26 -16.92
N ILE A 714 11.72 34.40 -16.51
CA ILE A 714 12.91 34.83 -15.77
C ILE A 714 13.71 35.84 -16.60
N SER A 715 13.89 35.57 -17.89
CA SER A 715 14.60 36.46 -18.81
C SER A 715 13.90 37.80 -18.95
N ALA A 716 12.58 37.82 -19.09
CA ALA A 716 11.79 39.04 -19.19
C ALA A 716 11.89 39.88 -17.91
N ILE A 717 11.69 39.26 -16.74
CA ILE A 717 11.81 39.95 -15.44
C ILE A 717 13.23 40.50 -15.27
N ILE A 718 14.26 39.67 -15.44
CA ILE A 718 15.64 40.13 -15.27
C ILE A 718 16.01 41.24 -16.25
N THR A 719 15.53 41.19 -17.50
CA THR A 719 15.79 42.24 -18.49
C THR A 719 15.09 43.56 -18.10
N HIS A 720 13.87 43.50 -17.56
CA HIS A 720 13.18 44.68 -17.03
C HIS A 720 13.98 45.31 -15.89
N ILE A 721 14.45 44.48 -14.95
CA ILE A 721 15.25 44.91 -13.80
C ILE A 721 16.59 45.51 -14.24
N GLU A 722 17.31 44.86 -15.15
CA GLU A 722 18.58 45.33 -15.68
C GLU A 722 18.44 46.71 -16.36
N ARG A 723 17.30 46.96 -17.03
CA ARG A 723 17.03 48.24 -17.71
C ARG A 723 16.59 49.36 -16.77
N HIS A 724 15.71 49.07 -15.82
CA HIS A 724 15.03 50.09 -15.00
C HIS A 724 15.63 50.22 -13.59
N TYR A 725 16.22 49.14 -13.05
CA TYR A 725 16.79 49.07 -11.71
C TYR A 725 18.16 48.35 -11.70
N PRO A 726 19.16 48.80 -12.50
CA PRO A 726 20.43 48.08 -12.65
C PRO A 726 21.19 47.86 -11.34
N GLY A 727 21.05 48.77 -10.36
CA GLY A 727 21.65 48.64 -9.04
C GLY A 727 21.07 47.50 -8.18
N GLU A 728 19.85 47.05 -8.47
CA GLU A 728 19.19 45.98 -7.72
C GLU A 728 19.40 44.59 -8.36
N LEU A 729 19.87 44.51 -9.62
CA LEU A 729 19.97 43.25 -10.39
C LEU A 729 20.67 42.12 -9.61
N VAL A 730 21.88 42.36 -9.12
CA VAL A 730 22.69 41.35 -8.42
C VAL A 730 22.02 40.93 -7.11
N LYS A 731 21.40 41.88 -6.40
CA LYS A 731 20.65 41.61 -5.17
C LYS A 731 19.40 40.78 -5.45
N THR A 732 18.72 41.05 -6.57
CA THR A 732 17.53 40.32 -6.97
C THR A 732 17.82 38.88 -7.39
N VAL A 733 18.84 38.63 -8.22
CA VAL A 733 19.17 37.24 -8.64
C VAL A 733 19.69 36.39 -7.47
N ASN A 734 20.19 37.04 -6.42
CA ASN A 734 20.66 36.41 -5.18
C ASN A 734 19.69 36.58 -3.99
N VAL A 735 18.44 36.96 -4.26
CA VAL A 735 17.43 37.04 -3.21
C VAL A 735 17.32 35.69 -2.51
N LYS A 736 17.19 35.71 -1.18
CA LYS A 736 17.08 34.51 -0.35
C LYS A 736 15.64 34.34 0.13
N ASP A 737 15.17 33.11 0.13
CA ASP A 737 13.94 32.73 0.81
C ASP A 737 14.14 32.46 2.30
N ASN A 738 13.07 31.98 2.94
CA ASN A 738 13.00 31.61 4.34
C ASN A 738 14.00 30.53 4.78
N LEU A 739 14.54 29.75 3.84
CA LEU A 739 15.55 28.72 4.10
C LEU A 739 16.95 29.22 3.70
N GLY A 740 17.09 30.52 3.42
CA GLY A 740 18.32 31.11 2.92
C GLY A 740 18.65 30.70 1.48
N GLN A 741 17.74 30.04 0.76
CA GLN A 741 17.97 29.52 -0.58
C GLN A 741 17.70 30.61 -1.62
N THR A 742 18.51 30.63 -2.67
CA THR A 742 18.35 31.55 -3.82
C THR A 742 17.65 30.87 -4.99
N PRO A 743 17.17 31.60 -6.01
CA PRO A 743 16.64 30.99 -7.23
C PRO A 743 17.59 29.97 -7.86
N LEU A 744 18.92 30.18 -7.76
CA LEU A 744 19.92 29.23 -8.25
C LEU A 744 19.89 27.89 -7.50
N HIS A 745 19.58 27.87 -6.20
CA HIS A 745 19.40 26.62 -5.44
C HIS A 745 18.22 25.82 -5.98
N HIS A 746 17.08 26.48 -6.20
CA HIS A 746 15.85 25.85 -6.71
C HIS A 746 16.02 25.36 -8.15
N ALA A 747 16.65 26.15 -9.03
CA ALA A 747 16.97 25.73 -10.40
C ALA A 747 17.92 24.52 -10.41
N SER A 748 18.90 24.50 -9.50
CA SER A 748 19.85 23.39 -9.37
C SER A 748 19.17 22.11 -8.87
N TYR A 749 18.29 22.23 -7.88
CA TYR A 749 17.52 21.11 -7.33
C TYR A 749 16.61 20.46 -8.38
N ASN A 750 15.96 21.28 -9.23
CA ASN A 750 15.03 20.81 -10.27
C ASN A 750 15.70 20.44 -11.60
N GLY A 751 17.02 20.63 -11.73
CA GLY A 751 17.75 20.26 -12.94
C GLY A 751 17.56 21.21 -14.13
N ASN A 752 17.07 22.44 -13.88
CA ASN A 752 16.74 23.42 -14.91
C ASN A 752 18.01 24.11 -15.46
N LEU A 753 18.79 23.39 -16.27
CA LEU A 753 20.10 23.84 -16.76
C LEU A 753 20.06 25.23 -17.41
N ARG A 754 19.12 25.49 -18.33
CA ARG A 754 19.00 26.80 -18.98
C ARG A 754 18.85 27.95 -17.99
N VAL A 755 18.04 27.74 -16.95
CA VAL A 755 17.85 28.74 -15.89
C VAL A 755 19.10 28.90 -15.05
N VAL A 756 19.79 27.80 -14.70
CA VAL A 756 21.08 27.83 -13.99
C VAL A 756 22.11 28.65 -14.77
N GLU A 757 22.29 28.36 -16.06
CA GLU A 757 23.24 29.07 -16.93
C GLU A 757 22.92 30.56 -17.00
N TYR A 758 21.63 30.90 -17.15
CA TYR A 758 21.19 32.28 -17.27
C TYR A 758 21.36 33.06 -15.97
N LEU A 759 20.93 32.52 -14.82
CA LEU A 759 21.09 33.16 -13.52
C LEU A 759 22.57 33.43 -13.22
N ILE A 760 23.46 32.48 -13.51
CA ILE A 760 24.91 32.65 -13.35
C ILE A 760 25.43 33.77 -14.27
N SER A 761 24.98 33.81 -15.53
CA SER A 761 25.37 34.87 -16.47
C SER A 761 24.95 36.28 -16.02
N LYS A 762 23.96 36.37 -15.13
CA LYS A 762 23.41 37.62 -14.58
C LYS A 762 23.92 37.93 -13.17
N GLY A 763 24.95 37.23 -12.70
CA GLY A 763 25.62 37.51 -11.43
C GLY A 763 25.06 36.76 -10.22
N ALA A 764 24.35 35.65 -10.43
CA ALA A 764 24.01 34.75 -9.32
C ALA A 764 25.29 34.16 -8.72
N ASP A 765 25.46 34.30 -7.40
CA ASP A 765 26.57 33.73 -6.66
C ASP A 765 26.37 32.22 -6.51
N ILE A 766 27.37 31.49 -7.00
CA ILE A 766 27.38 30.05 -7.15
C ILE A 766 27.60 29.34 -5.81
N ASN A 767 28.18 30.04 -4.83
CA ASN A 767 28.56 29.49 -3.53
C ASN A 767 27.74 30.08 -2.37
N VAL A 768 26.60 30.70 -2.67
CA VAL A 768 25.68 31.20 -1.63
C VAL A 768 25.27 30.07 -0.70
N ARG A 769 25.34 30.34 0.61
CA ARG A 769 24.91 29.42 1.66
C ARG A 769 23.46 29.67 2.07
N SER A 770 22.70 28.57 2.12
CA SER A 770 21.38 28.48 2.74
C SER A 770 21.46 28.55 4.26
N GLU A 771 20.33 28.51 4.97
CA GLU A 771 20.31 28.43 6.43
C GLU A 771 21.01 27.19 6.99
N ASN A 772 21.13 26.12 6.20
CA ASN A 772 21.89 24.92 6.58
C ASN A 772 23.33 24.94 6.05
N ASP A 773 23.81 26.07 5.54
CA ASP A 773 25.08 26.22 4.81
C ASP A 773 25.19 25.35 3.55
N TRP A 774 24.05 24.90 3.00
CA TRP A 774 24.07 24.21 1.71
C TRP A 774 24.26 25.24 0.60
N VAL A 775 25.15 24.93 -0.35
CA VAL A 775 25.33 25.69 -1.59
C VAL A 775 24.53 25.05 -2.74
N PRO A 776 24.26 25.73 -3.88
CA PRO A 776 23.54 25.16 -5.01
C PRO A 776 24.04 23.78 -5.48
N LEU A 777 25.36 23.56 -5.44
CA LEU A 777 25.97 22.27 -5.79
C LEU A 777 25.55 21.11 -4.85
N HIS A 778 25.16 21.38 -3.60
CA HIS A 778 24.59 20.34 -2.73
C HIS A 778 23.25 19.83 -3.24
N TYR A 779 22.43 20.70 -3.86
CA TYR A 779 21.09 20.33 -4.32
C TYR A 779 21.09 19.69 -5.70
N ALA A 780 22.08 20.02 -6.55
CA ALA A 780 22.18 19.52 -7.92
C ALA A 780 22.13 17.98 -8.06
N PRO A 781 22.75 17.15 -7.18
CA PRO A 781 22.63 15.70 -7.23
C PRO A 781 21.20 15.16 -7.13
N ARG A 782 20.26 15.89 -6.51
CA ARG A 782 18.85 15.48 -6.41
C ARG A 782 18.13 15.47 -7.76
N SER A 783 18.54 16.34 -8.68
CA SER A 783 17.94 16.41 -10.01
C SER A 783 18.29 15.22 -10.90
N GLY A 784 19.36 14.48 -10.60
CA GLY A 784 19.94 13.47 -11.50
C GLY A 784 20.59 14.05 -12.77
N VAL A 785 20.52 15.37 -12.97
CA VAL A 785 21.00 16.02 -14.20
C VAL A 785 22.49 16.35 -14.07
N LEU A 786 23.33 15.43 -14.56
CA LEU A 786 24.79 15.58 -14.62
C LEU A 786 25.24 16.91 -15.25
N ALA A 787 24.47 17.45 -16.21
CA ALA A 787 24.80 18.70 -16.88
C ALA A 787 24.82 19.91 -15.93
N VAL A 788 23.89 19.98 -14.97
CA VAL A 788 23.87 21.06 -13.96
C VAL A 788 25.10 20.99 -13.06
N VAL A 789 25.43 19.78 -12.58
CA VAL A 789 26.65 19.55 -11.77
C VAL A 789 27.90 19.99 -12.53
N LYS A 790 28.06 19.54 -13.78
CA LYS A 790 29.21 19.93 -14.62
C LYS A 790 29.28 21.43 -14.82
N HIS A 791 28.15 22.08 -15.10
CA HIS A 791 28.11 23.52 -15.32
C HIS A 791 28.49 24.30 -14.06
N LEU A 792 27.88 24.01 -12.91
CA LEU A 792 28.21 24.67 -11.63
C LEU A 792 29.70 24.56 -11.30
N ILE A 793 30.29 23.36 -11.42
CA ILE A 793 31.71 23.13 -11.17
C ILE A 793 32.57 23.92 -12.16
N SER A 794 32.21 23.91 -13.45
CA SER A 794 32.95 24.68 -14.48
C SER A 794 32.97 26.19 -14.24
N LYS A 795 32.00 26.69 -13.46
CA LYS A 795 31.88 28.11 -13.08
C LYS A 795 32.45 28.42 -11.70
N GLY A 796 33.10 27.45 -11.05
CA GLY A 796 33.80 27.67 -9.78
C GLY A 796 33.00 27.31 -8.52
N ALA A 797 31.97 26.46 -8.64
CA ALA A 797 31.33 25.88 -7.46
C ALA A 797 32.33 25.06 -6.64
N ASP A 798 32.36 25.29 -5.32
CA ASP A 798 33.21 24.51 -4.42
C ASP A 798 32.69 23.08 -4.26
N VAL A 799 33.41 22.13 -4.86
CA VAL A 799 33.10 20.70 -4.86
C VAL A 799 33.13 20.10 -3.44
N ASN A 800 33.85 20.74 -2.51
CA ASN A 800 34.00 20.29 -1.13
C ASN A 800 33.37 21.26 -0.12
N ALA A 801 32.46 22.13 -0.57
CA ALA A 801 31.71 23.02 0.30
C ALA A 801 31.04 22.22 1.43
N ARG A 802 31.20 22.67 2.68
CA ARG A 802 30.63 22.00 3.85
C ARG A 802 29.38 22.70 4.33
N SER A 803 28.32 21.92 4.56
CA SER A 803 27.11 22.38 5.24
C SER A 803 27.32 22.52 6.76
N LYS A 804 26.28 22.98 7.47
CA LYS A 804 26.26 22.99 8.94
C LYS A 804 26.50 21.60 9.51
N ASP A 805 26.03 20.56 8.83
CA ASP A 805 26.20 19.15 9.24
C ASP A 805 27.47 18.52 8.68
N ASP A 806 28.40 19.33 8.15
CA ASP A 806 29.64 18.88 7.52
C ASP A 806 29.43 18.01 6.26
N TRP A 807 28.24 18.06 5.67
CA TRP A 807 27.99 17.40 4.40
C TRP A 807 28.71 18.15 3.28
N VAL A 808 29.30 17.40 2.37
CA VAL A 808 29.76 17.87 1.06
C VAL A 808 28.83 17.32 -0.03
N PRO A 809 28.76 17.90 -1.24
CA PRO A 809 27.90 17.43 -2.34
C PRO A 809 28.00 15.92 -2.63
N LEU A 810 29.19 15.32 -2.44
CA LEU A 810 29.41 13.89 -2.63
C LEU A 810 28.60 13.01 -1.65
N HIS A 811 28.30 13.47 -0.43
CA HIS A 811 27.45 12.74 0.51
C HIS A 811 26.04 12.55 -0.05
N LEU A 812 25.44 13.61 -0.59
CA LEU A 812 24.10 13.54 -1.14
C LEU A 812 24.07 12.70 -2.42
N ALA A 813 25.07 12.83 -3.30
CA ALA A 813 25.19 12.00 -4.49
C ALA A 813 25.30 10.50 -4.14
N ALA A 814 26.08 10.15 -3.11
CA ALA A 814 26.23 8.78 -2.63
C ALA A 814 24.95 8.22 -1.99
N CYS A 815 24.19 9.07 -1.30
CA CYS A 815 22.89 8.74 -0.71
C CYS A 815 21.83 8.44 -1.79
N ILE A 816 21.70 9.32 -2.78
CA ILE A 816 20.69 9.21 -3.86
C ILE A 816 21.04 8.04 -4.79
N GLY A 817 22.31 7.83 -5.10
CA GLY A 817 22.76 6.69 -5.93
C GLY A 817 23.06 7.03 -7.39
N GLU A 818 23.28 8.30 -7.71
CA GLU A 818 23.61 8.77 -9.07
C GLU A 818 25.09 8.54 -9.41
N LEU A 819 25.41 7.42 -10.06
CA LEU A 819 26.80 6.99 -10.31
C LEU A 819 27.59 7.99 -11.15
N ASP A 820 26.98 8.58 -12.18
CA ASP A 820 27.68 9.50 -13.06
C ASP A 820 27.98 10.84 -12.36
N VAL A 821 27.09 11.29 -11.47
CA VAL A 821 27.32 12.46 -10.62
C VAL A 821 28.44 12.18 -9.63
N VAL A 822 28.45 11.01 -8.98
CA VAL A 822 29.53 10.58 -8.07
C VAL A 822 30.87 10.59 -8.79
N LYS A 823 30.98 9.94 -9.96
CA LYS A 823 32.21 9.93 -10.76
C LYS A 823 32.64 11.35 -11.16
N CYS A 824 31.69 12.19 -11.57
CA CYS A 824 31.97 13.56 -11.95
C CYS A 824 32.55 14.39 -10.80
N LEU A 825 31.95 14.29 -9.60
CA LEU A 825 32.42 15.00 -8.41
C LEU A 825 33.83 14.53 -8.02
N ILE A 826 34.08 13.22 -7.99
CA ILE A 826 35.40 12.65 -7.66
C ILE A 826 36.46 13.10 -8.67
N ASN A 827 36.17 13.01 -9.97
CA ASN A 827 37.06 13.48 -11.03
C ASN A 827 37.35 14.99 -10.97
N LYS A 828 36.53 15.75 -10.23
CA LYS A 828 36.69 17.18 -10.00
C LYS A 828 37.27 17.50 -8.62
N GLY A 829 37.81 16.51 -7.92
CA GLY A 829 38.53 16.69 -6.66
C GLY A 829 37.65 16.63 -5.43
N ALA A 830 36.47 16.01 -5.50
CA ALA A 830 35.68 15.74 -4.29
C ALA A 830 36.45 14.83 -3.33
N ASP A 831 36.50 15.20 -2.06
CA ASP A 831 37.09 14.37 -1.02
C ASP A 831 36.20 13.15 -0.75
N VAL A 832 36.66 11.99 -1.24
CA VAL A 832 35.98 10.69 -1.08
C VAL A 832 35.86 10.25 0.38
N ASN A 833 36.69 10.81 1.27
CA ASN A 833 36.75 10.50 2.69
C ASN A 833 36.22 11.64 3.58
N ALA A 834 35.58 12.66 3.00
CA ALA A 834 34.96 13.74 3.75
C ALA A 834 34.00 13.15 4.80
N ASN A 835 34.19 13.47 6.08
CA ASN A 835 33.42 12.87 7.16
C ASN A 835 32.42 13.89 7.75
N ALA A 836 31.12 13.56 7.74
CA ALA A 836 30.09 14.37 8.38
C ALA A 836 30.06 14.09 9.90
N THR A 837 30.15 15.16 10.72
CA THR A 837 30.39 15.05 12.17
C THR A 837 29.13 15.24 13.03
N LYS A 838 28.00 15.67 12.47
CA LYS A 838 26.77 15.97 13.23
C LYS A 838 25.79 14.79 13.35
N PRO A 839 24.92 14.79 14.39
CA PRO A 839 24.36 13.56 14.95
C PRO A 839 23.35 12.79 14.11
N LEU A 840 22.63 13.48 13.21
CA LEU A 840 21.50 12.90 12.50
C LEU A 840 21.96 11.90 11.42
N TYR A 841 23.13 12.13 10.80
CA TYR A 841 23.69 11.28 9.75
C TYR A 841 25.23 11.34 9.74
N TYR A 842 25.86 10.60 10.63
CA TYR A 842 27.31 10.49 10.71
C TYR A 842 27.91 9.74 9.51
N GLY A 843 29.11 10.15 9.07
CA GLY A 843 30.02 9.31 8.30
C GLY A 843 30.46 9.89 6.96
N THR A 844 31.29 9.11 6.26
CA THR A 844 31.77 9.41 4.90
C THR A 844 30.73 9.08 3.83
N PRO A 845 30.90 9.52 2.56
CA PRO A 845 30.05 9.07 1.45
C PRO A 845 29.92 7.54 1.36
N LEU A 846 30.97 6.80 1.74
CA LEU A 846 30.94 5.33 1.78
C LEU A 846 29.96 4.79 2.83
N HIS A 847 29.86 5.43 4.00
CA HIS A 847 28.90 5.06 5.05
C HIS A 847 27.46 5.21 4.56
N LEU A 848 27.15 6.32 3.87
CA LEU A 848 25.83 6.58 3.31
C LEU A 848 25.50 5.60 2.18
N ALA A 849 26.42 5.39 1.24
CA ALA A 849 26.25 4.40 0.18
C ALA A 849 26.00 2.99 0.75
N ALA A 850 26.72 2.63 1.82
CA ALA A 850 26.58 1.36 2.51
C ALA A 850 25.23 1.22 3.24
N TYR A 851 24.82 2.26 3.97
CA TYR A 851 23.52 2.32 4.65
C TYR A 851 22.35 2.17 3.66
N HIS A 852 22.38 2.91 2.55
CA HIS A 852 21.34 2.89 1.52
C HIS A 852 21.46 1.69 0.56
N GLY A 853 22.53 0.89 0.63
CA GLY A 853 22.69 -0.31 -0.19
C GLY A 853 23.11 -0.05 -1.63
N LYS A 854 23.72 1.11 -1.92
CA LYS A 854 24.16 1.52 -3.26
C LYS A 854 25.44 0.79 -3.67
N LEU A 855 25.31 -0.46 -4.11
CA LEU A 855 26.46 -1.33 -4.40
C LEU A 855 27.41 -0.75 -5.48
N ASN A 856 26.88 -0.19 -6.56
CA ASN A 856 27.71 0.38 -7.63
C ASN A 856 28.48 1.63 -7.16
N ILE A 857 27.84 2.47 -6.34
CA ILE A 857 28.50 3.62 -5.71
C ILE A 857 29.57 3.14 -4.73
N THR A 858 29.26 2.14 -3.90
CA THR A 858 30.23 1.55 -2.96
C THR A 858 31.48 1.05 -3.69
N LYS A 859 31.28 0.34 -4.81
CA LYS A 859 32.38 -0.11 -5.69
C LYS A 859 33.21 1.06 -6.22
N CYS A 860 32.54 2.10 -6.72
CA CYS A 860 33.18 3.30 -7.24
C CYS A 860 33.98 4.03 -6.15
N LEU A 861 33.39 4.32 -5.00
CA LEU A 861 34.07 5.04 -3.91
C LEU A 861 35.33 4.29 -3.46
N ILE A 862 35.26 2.96 -3.30
CA ILE A 862 36.42 2.16 -2.91
C ILE A 862 37.49 2.12 -4.01
N SER A 863 37.11 2.04 -5.29
CA SER A 863 38.09 2.10 -6.38
C SER A 863 38.79 3.45 -6.48
N GLU A 864 38.12 4.53 -6.04
CA GLU A 864 38.64 5.90 -6.00
C GLU A 864 39.31 6.25 -4.66
N GLY A 865 39.64 5.26 -3.82
CA GLY A 865 40.45 5.48 -2.60
C GLY A 865 39.67 5.80 -1.33
N ALA A 866 38.35 5.52 -1.27
CA ALA A 866 37.62 5.60 -0.01
C ALA A 866 38.14 4.56 0.99
N ASP A 867 38.39 4.99 2.22
CA ASP A 867 38.82 4.11 3.30
C ASP A 867 37.67 3.20 3.74
N VAL A 868 37.81 1.91 3.46
CA VAL A 868 36.84 0.85 3.78
C VAL A 868 36.56 0.75 5.29
N ASN A 869 37.54 1.11 6.11
CA ASN A 869 37.50 1.05 7.57
C ASN A 869 37.39 2.42 8.23
N ALA A 870 37.08 3.46 7.45
CA ALA A 870 36.78 4.80 7.97
C ALA A 870 35.72 4.70 9.07
N ARG A 871 35.86 5.54 10.09
CA ARG A 871 34.97 5.57 11.25
C ARG A 871 34.17 6.86 11.29
N ASP A 872 32.87 6.73 11.43
CA ASP A 872 31.96 7.85 11.60
C ASP A 872 31.97 8.39 13.04
N GLY A 873 31.16 9.42 13.32
CA GLY A 873 31.07 10.01 14.66
C GLY A 873 30.56 9.08 15.76
N ASN A 874 30.04 7.89 15.45
CA ASN A 874 29.72 6.84 16.42
C ASN A 874 30.77 5.71 16.45
N ASN A 875 31.95 5.96 15.86
CA ASN A 875 33.00 4.97 15.66
C ASN A 875 32.52 3.75 14.82
N CYS A 876 31.39 3.88 14.11
CA CYS A 876 30.88 2.84 13.22
C CYS A 876 31.62 2.90 11.89
N THR A 877 31.87 1.74 11.29
CA THR A 877 32.41 1.62 9.93
C THR A 877 31.29 1.41 8.89
N SER A 878 31.63 1.49 7.60
CA SER A 878 30.65 1.26 6.52
C SER A 878 29.98 -0.13 6.60
N VAL A 879 30.71 -1.16 7.08
CA VAL A 879 30.13 -2.50 7.28
C VAL A 879 29.11 -2.53 8.43
N HIS A 880 29.28 -1.72 9.48
CA HIS A 880 28.24 -1.55 10.51
C HIS A 880 26.95 -1.00 9.92
N ARG A 881 27.06 0.05 9.10
CA ARG A 881 25.91 0.73 8.49
C ARG A 881 25.17 -0.20 7.51
N ALA A 882 25.89 -0.94 6.67
CA ALA A 882 25.29 -1.94 5.79
C ALA A 882 24.66 -3.12 6.55
N ALA A 883 25.28 -3.55 7.66
CA ALA A 883 24.77 -4.62 8.50
C ALA A 883 23.48 -4.21 9.24
N TYR A 884 23.45 -2.99 9.80
CA TYR A 884 22.28 -2.38 10.42
C TYR A 884 21.08 -2.33 9.45
N SER A 885 21.30 -1.88 8.22
CA SER A 885 20.23 -1.74 7.21
C SER A 885 19.95 -3.01 6.39
N GLY A 886 20.69 -4.10 6.63
CA GLY A 886 20.44 -5.43 6.03
C GLY A 886 20.89 -5.57 4.58
N LYS A 887 21.85 -4.76 4.12
CA LYS A 887 22.29 -4.70 2.71
C LYS A 887 23.36 -5.74 2.42
N LEU A 888 22.95 -7.02 2.35
CA LEU A 888 23.85 -8.18 2.21
C LEU A 888 24.89 -8.03 1.07
N GLY A 889 24.48 -7.64 -0.14
CA GLY A 889 25.42 -7.51 -1.26
C GLY A 889 26.50 -6.43 -1.04
N VAL A 890 26.22 -5.40 -0.25
CA VAL A 890 27.23 -4.40 0.14
C VAL A 890 28.12 -4.93 1.26
N VAL A 891 27.56 -5.64 2.25
CA VAL A 891 28.33 -6.33 3.29
C VAL A 891 29.35 -7.30 2.68
N GLU A 892 28.91 -8.16 1.75
CA GLU A 892 29.77 -9.11 1.04
C GLU A 892 30.92 -8.40 0.32
N TYR A 893 30.62 -7.30 -0.37
CA TYR A 893 31.62 -6.55 -1.12
C TYR A 893 32.62 -5.84 -0.20
N LEU A 894 32.15 -5.16 0.86
CA LEU A 894 33.01 -4.49 1.84
C LEU A 894 33.99 -5.48 2.48
N ILE A 895 33.50 -6.66 2.88
CA ILE A 895 34.34 -7.71 3.46
C ILE A 895 35.35 -8.22 2.43
N SER A 896 34.97 -8.39 1.17
CA SER A 896 35.90 -8.76 0.09
C SER A 896 36.99 -7.71 -0.17
N LYS A 897 36.81 -6.48 0.33
CA LYS A 897 37.76 -5.37 0.23
C LYS A 897 38.50 -5.08 1.55
N GLY A 898 38.45 -6.00 2.51
CA GLY A 898 39.20 -5.90 3.76
C GLY A 898 38.51 -5.09 4.85
N ALA A 899 37.17 -4.96 4.81
CA ALA A 899 36.43 -4.39 5.93
C ALA A 899 36.61 -5.24 7.21
N ASP A 900 36.94 -4.57 8.31
CA ASP A 900 37.07 -5.20 9.61
C ASP A 900 35.69 -5.56 10.17
N VAL A 901 35.41 -6.87 10.19
CA VAL A 901 34.16 -7.45 10.69
C VAL A 901 34.07 -7.47 12.22
N ASN A 902 35.17 -7.15 12.91
CA ASN A 902 35.26 -7.08 14.36
C ASN A 902 35.51 -5.65 14.86
N ALA A 903 35.46 -4.65 13.96
CA ALA A 903 35.56 -3.25 14.36
C ALA A 903 34.47 -2.92 15.38
N GLU A 904 34.83 -2.24 16.46
CA GLU A 904 33.89 -1.87 17.52
C GLU A 904 33.40 -0.42 17.36
N ASP A 905 32.10 -0.20 17.49
CA ASP A 905 31.54 1.15 17.65
C ASP A 905 31.79 1.73 19.07
N LYS A 906 31.26 2.93 19.35
CA LYS A 906 31.41 3.59 20.67
C LYS A 906 30.93 2.75 21.86
N ASP A 907 29.97 1.85 21.64
CA ASP A 907 29.38 0.95 22.64
C ASP A 907 30.04 -0.44 22.63
N GLY A 908 31.09 -0.66 21.82
CA GLY A 908 31.72 -1.96 21.64
C GLY A 908 30.95 -2.91 20.73
N ASN A 909 29.91 -2.44 20.03
CA ASN A 909 29.15 -3.30 19.13
C ASN A 909 29.95 -3.51 17.84
N ILE A 910 30.25 -4.77 17.52
CA ILE A 910 30.72 -5.16 16.18
C ILE A 910 29.58 -5.14 15.13
N PRO A 911 29.85 -5.15 13.81
CA PRO A 911 28.81 -5.14 12.76
C PRO A 911 27.72 -6.20 12.93
N LEU A 912 28.07 -7.38 13.44
CA LEU A 912 27.13 -8.46 13.73
C LEU A 912 26.09 -8.07 14.81
N HIS A 913 26.50 -7.32 15.85
CA HIS A 913 25.55 -6.80 16.85
C HIS A 913 24.52 -5.88 16.19
N LYS A 914 24.92 -4.98 15.29
CA LYS A 914 24.00 -4.07 14.60
C LYS A 914 23.00 -4.81 13.69
N ALA A 915 23.43 -5.90 13.05
CA ALA A 915 22.55 -6.75 12.28
C ALA A 915 21.50 -7.42 13.18
N VAL A 916 21.90 -7.96 14.34
CA VAL A 916 21.00 -8.58 15.33
C VAL A 916 20.04 -7.55 15.93
N GLN A 917 20.54 -6.38 16.32
CA GLN A 917 19.72 -5.29 16.85
C GLN A 917 18.53 -4.98 15.93
N ASN A 918 18.72 -5.03 14.60
CA ASN A 918 17.68 -4.72 13.60
C ASN A 918 17.05 -5.95 12.92
N GLY A 919 17.31 -7.16 13.43
CA GLY A 919 16.69 -8.40 12.95
C GLY A 919 17.07 -8.79 11.52
N LYS A 920 18.27 -8.43 11.04
CA LYS A 920 18.71 -8.66 9.65
C LYS A 920 19.23 -10.09 9.44
N LEU A 921 18.32 -11.06 9.46
CA LEU A 921 18.64 -12.50 9.49
C LEU A 921 19.55 -13.00 8.35
N ASN A 922 19.39 -12.48 7.14
CA ASN A 922 20.24 -12.83 5.99
C ASN A 922 21.71 -12.42 6.20
N VAL A 923 21.94 -11.20 6.69
CA VAL A 923 23.28 -10.69 7.03
C VAL A 923 23.88 -11.46 8.20
N ILE A 924 23.07 -11.78 9.22
CA ILE A 924 23.50 -12.56 10.39
C ILE A 924 23.94 -13.96 9.98
N LYS A 925 23.14 -14.65 9.16
CA LYS A 925 23.50 -15.97 8.60
C LYS A 925 24.81 -15.93 7.81
N TYR A 926 25.05 -14.84 7.07
CA TYR A 926 26.29 -14.66 6.33
C TYR A 926 27.51 -14.50 7.26
N PHE A 927 27.45 -13.59 8.24
CA PHE A 927 28.54 -13.41 9.22
C PHE A 927 28.84 -14.69 10.00
N VAL A 928 27.82 -15.37 10.51
CA VAL A 928 27.97 -16.66 11.22
C VAL A 928 28.53 -17.73 10.29
N GLY A 929 28.11 -17.76 9.02
CA GLY A 929 28.67 -18.64 7.99
C GLY A 929 30.14 -18.34 7.65
N LYS A 930 30.62 -17.12 7.92
CA LYS A 930 32.03 -16.71 7.81
C LYS A 930 32.83 -16.91 9.11
N GLY A 931 32.24 -17.55 10.12
CA GLY A 931 32.92 -17.86 11.38
C GLY A 931 32.93 -16.74 12.41
N ALA A 932 32.02 -15.76 12.29
CA ALA A 932 31.88 -14.74 13.32
C ALA A 932 31.46 -15.34 14.68
N ASP A 933 32.05 -14.82 15.76
CA ASP A 933 31.75 -15.27 17.11
C ASP A 933 30.32 -14.89 17.54
N VAL A 934 29.50 -15.90 17.82
CA VAL A 934 28.11 -15.72 18.26
C VAL A 934 28.00 -15.27 19.72
N ASN A 935 29.10 -15.38 20.48
CA ASN A 935 29.21 -14.98 21.88
C ASN A 935 30.00 -13.69 22.07
N ALA A 936 30.34 -12.99 20.99
CA ALA A 936 30.98 -11.69 21.04
C ALA A 936 30.20 -10.75 21.98
N LYS A 937 30.95 -10.02 22.81
CA LYS A 937 30.43 -9.10 23.82
C LYS A 937 30.73 -7.66 23.42
N ASN A 938 29.79 -6.75 23.69
CA ASN A 938 30.04 -5.32 23.62
C ASN A 938 30.58 -4.77 24.96
N ARG A 939 30.72 -3.44 25.10
CA ARG A 939 31.26 -2.81 26.34
C ARG A 939 30.36 -2.96 27.56
N TYR A 940 29.11 -3.37 27.38
CA TYR A 940 28.17 -3.69 28.45
C TYR A 940 28.11 -5.20 28.74
N ASP A 941 29.05 -5.98 28.18
CA ASP A 941 29.05 -7.45 28.14
C ASP A 941 27.78 -8.06 27.51
N TRP A 942 27.05 -7.29 26.70
CA TRP A 942 25.89 -7.83 25.98
C TRP A 942 26.36 -8.66 24.80
N THR A 943 25.89 -9.90 24.75
CA THR A 943 26.04 -10.79 23.60
C THR A 943 24.93 -10.58 22.56
N LEU A 944 25.06 -11.21 21.40
CA LEU A 944 23.99 -11.24 20.39
C LEU A 944 22.66 -11.78 20.96
N LEU A 945 22.73 -12.76 21.86
CA LEU A 945 21.55 -13.37 22.48
C LEU A 945 20.84 -12.39 23.43
N HIS A 946 21.57 -11.49 24.10
CA HIS A 946 20.98 -10.43 24.91
C HIS A 946 20.12 -9.49 24.05
N TRP A 947 20.64 -9.02 22.92
CA TRP A 947 19.90 -8.18 21.98
C TRP A 947 18.68 -8.88 21.39
N ALA A 948 18.84 -10.14 20.96
CA ALA A 948 17.75 -10.93 20.39
C ALA A 948 16.62 -11.17 21.40
N ALA A 949 16.97 -11.41 22.67
CA ALA A 949 16.04 -11.59 23.78
C ALA A 949 15.31 -10.29 24.14
N TYR A 950 16.05 -9.18 24.29
CA TYR A 950 15.50 -7.86 24.60
C TYR A 950 14.52 -7.36 23.54
N ASN A 951 14.84 -7.54 22.25
CA ASN A 951 13.99 -7.12 21.13
C ASN A 951 12.88 -8.12 20.77
N GLY A 952 12.80 -9.26 21.48
CA GLY A 952 11.79 -10.28 21.26
C GLY A 952 11.86 -11.01 19.92
N GLN A 953 13.05 -11.06 19.31
CA GLN A 953 13.26 -11.69 18.01
C GLN A 953 13.37 -13.21 18.16
N LEU A 954 12.24 -13.89 18.35
CA LEU A 954 12.19 -15.31 18.72
C LEU A 954 12.94 -16.25 17.75
N ASP A 955 12.83 -16.01 16.44
CA ASP A 955 13.56 -16.82 15.46
C ASP A 955 15.07 -16.57 15.50
N MET A 956 15.48 -15.36 15.89
CA MET A 956 16.88 -15.04 16.13
C MET A 956 17.40 -15.73 17.39
N VAL A 957 16.64 -15.69 18.49
CA VAL A 957 16.93 -16.41 19.74
C VAL A 957 17.14 -17.90 19.43
N ARG A 958 16.22 -18.52 18.68
CA ARG A 958 16.35 -19.92 18.26
C ARG A 958 17.58 -20.17 17.40
N TYR A 959 17.83 -19.31 16.42
CA TYR A 959 18.97 -19.45 15.52
C TYR A 959 20.30 -19.33 16.26
N LEU A 960 20.47 -18.33 17.12
CA LEU A 960 21.70 -18.10 17.89
C LEU A 960 21.96 -19.25 18.88
N ILE A 961 20.94 -19.72 19.61
CA ILE A 961 21.08 -20.88 20.50
C ILE A 961 21.51 -22.12 19.71
N ASN A 962 20.90 -22.37 18.55
CA ASN A 962 21.29 -23.49 17.67
C ASN A 962 22.71 -23.35 17.11
N LYS A 963 23.29 -22.14 17.12
CA LYS A 963 24.66 -21.85 16.71
C LYS A 963 25.65 -21.78 17.87
N GLY A 964 25.23 -22.16 19.08
CA GLY A 964 26.10 -22.25 20.25
C GLY A 964 26.17 -20.99 21.10
N ALA A 965 25.18 -20.10 21.00
CA ALA A 965 25.10 -18.94 21.88
C ALA A 965 24.94 -19.35 23.35
N GLU A 966 25.72 -18.74 24.24
CA GLU A 966 25.69 -18.95 25.68
C GLU A 966 24.37 -18.44 26.29
N ILE A 967 23.52 -19.37 26.70
CA ILE A 967 22.16 -19.08 27.19
C ILE A 967 22.18 -18.26 28.49
N ASN A 968 23.15 -18.51 29.35
CA ASN A 968 23.30 -17.86 30.66
C ASN A 968 24.47 -16.86 30.69
N ALA A 969 24.89 -16.35 29.53
CA ALA A 969 25.87 -15.26 29.48
C ALA A 969 25.39 -14.10 30.36
N LYS A 970 26.32 -13.48 31.09
CA LYS A 970 26.03 -12.36 31.99
C LYS A 970 26.55 -11.06 31.39
N SER A 971 25.71 -10.03 31.42
CA SER A 971 26.09 -8.64 31.15
C SER A 971 26.92 -8.06 32.30
N TRP A 972 27.36 -6.81 32.16
CA TRP A 972 28.07 -6.05 33.20
C TRP A 972 27.23 -5.87 34.48
N SER A 973 25.90 -5.92 34.34
CA SER A 973 24.91 -5.86 35.41
C SER A 973 24.49 -7.25 35.90
N ASN A 974 25.22 -8.31 35.54
CA ASN A 974 24.87 -9.72 35.78
C ASN A 974 23.50 -10.13 35.22
N ASP A 975 22.91 -9.35 34.32
CA ASP A 975 21.66 -9.71 33.66
C ASP A 975 21.96 -10.77 32.60
N THR A 976 21.14 -11.83 32.60
CA THR A 976 21.18 -12.86 31.55
C THR A 976 20.23 -12.48 30.40
N PRO A 977 20.30 -13.13 29.22
CA PRO A 977 19.29 -12.93 28.18
C PRO A 977 17.85 -13.14 28.69
N LEU A 978 17.65 -14.02 29.68
CA LEU A 978 16.35 -14.21 30.31
C LEU A 978 15.89 -12.97 31.11
N HIS A 979 16.79 -12.31 31.83
CA HIS A 979 16.47 -11.05 32.54
C HIS A 979 15.97 -9.99 31.56
N LEU A 980 16.66 -9.83 30.42
CA LEU A 980 16.28 -8.85 29.40
C LEU A 980 14.96 -9.21 28.71
N ALA A 981 14.72 -10.48 28.39
CA ALA A 981 13.43 -10.92 27.83
C ALA A 981 12.26 -10.65 28.79
N VAL A 982 12.47 -10.83 30.09
CA VAL A 982 11.47 -10.53 31.13
C VAL A 982 11.24 -9.03 31.27
N CYS A 983 12.30 -8.23 31.34
CA CYS A 983 12.23 -6.78 31.42
C CYS A 983 11.47 -6.17 30.24
N SER A 984 11.70 -6.66 29.02
CA SER A 984 10.98 -6.24 27.81
C SER A 984 9.57 -6.82 27.68
N GLY A 985 9.12 -7.67 28.60
CA GLY A 985 7.78 -8.28 28.55
C GLY A 985 7.58 -9.31 27.43
N VAL A 986 8.65 -9.86 26.84
CA VAL A 986 8.52 -10.76 25.67
C VAL A 986 8.34 -12.21 26.10
N LEU A 987 7.07 -12.57 26.36
CA LEU A 987 6.67 -13.89 26.86
C LEU A 987 7.22 -15.07 26.04
N ASP A 988 7.26 -14.98 24.70
CA ASP A 988 7.69 -16.12 23.87
C ASP A 988 9.21 -16.31 23.89
N ALA A 989 9.98 -15.23 23.99
CA ALA A 989 11.43 -15.31 24.21
C ALA A 989 11.73 -15.91 25.60
N VAL A 990 10.98 -15.51 26.64
CA VAL A 990 11.04 -16.10 27.99
C VAL A 990 10.77 -17.61 27.95
N LYS A 991 9.65 -18.03 27.33
CA LYS A 991 9.33 -19.47 27.20
C LYS A 991 10.43 -20.24 26.46
N CYS A 992 11.00 -19.64 25.42
CA CYS A 992 12.06 -20.26 24.63
C CYS A 992 13.35 -20.42 25.43
N LEU A 993 13.82 -19.36 26.08
CA LEU A 993 15.05 -19.37 26.88
C LEU A 993 14.95 -20.35 28.05
N VAL A 994 13.86 -20.27 28.83
CA VAL A 994 13.62 -21.21 29.94
C VAL A 994 13.49 -22.64 29.43
N GLY A 995 12.80 -22.85 28.31
CA GLY A 995 12.69 -24.16 27.66
C GLY A 995 14.00 -24.72 27.13
N LYS A 996 15.02 -23.88 26.94
CA LYS A 996 16.37 -24.25 26.51
C LYS A 996 17.39 -24.31 27.65
N GLY A 997 16.94 -24.19 28.90
CA GLY A 997 17.78 -24.35 30.09
C GLY A 997 18.34 -23.05 30.66
N ALA A 998 17.70 -21.90 30.41
CA ALA A 998 18.07 -20.65 31.05
C ALA A 998 17.89 -20.73 32.58
N GLU A 999 18.86 -20.18 33.32
CA GLU A 999 18.85 -20.13 34.79
C GLU A 999 17.78 -19.13 35.29
N VAL A 1000 16.64 -19.67 35.74
CA VAL A 1000 15.49 -18.88 36.19
C VAL A 1000 15.79 -18.06 37.46
N ASN A 1001 16.60 -18.62 38.37
CA ASN A 1001 16.96 -18.02 39.65
C ASN A 1001 18.32 -17.29 39.62
N ALA A 1002 18.89 -17.06 38.44
CA ALA A 1002 20.05 -16.20 38.32
C ALA A 1002 19.71 -14.82 38.90
N LYS A 1003 20.66 -14.22 39.63
CA LYS A 1003 20.52 -12.90 40.23
C LYS A 1003 21.28 -11.87 39.41
N SER A 1004 20.64 -10.73 39.15
CA SER A 1004 21.31 -9.54 38.62
C SER A 1004 22.23 -8.91 39.67
N ARG A 1005 22.95 -7.85 39.30
CA ARG A 1005 23.85 -7.09 40.19
C ARG A 1005 23.11 -6.50 41.40
N TYR A 1006 21.81 -6.24 41.26
CA TYR A 1006 20.96 -5.75 42.36
C TYR A 1006 20.36 -6.88 43.20
N GLY A 1007 20.75 -8.14 42.97
CA GLY A 1007 20.24 -9.31 43.66
C GLY A 1007 18.85 -9.76 43.21
N GLY A 1008 18.19 -9.00 42.33
CA GLY A 1008 16.87 -9.33 41.80
C GLY A 1008 16.93 -10.51 40.84
N THR A 1009 16.00 -11.46 40.99
CA THR A 1009 15.81 -12.56 40.05
C THR A 1009 14.90 -12.13 38.89
N THR A 1010 14.80 -12.98 37.88
CA THR A 1010 13.83 -12.78 36.79
C THR A 1010 12.37 -12.69 37.30
N LEU A 1011 12.04 -13.36 38.40
CA LEU A 1011 10.71 -13.26 39.03
C LEU A 1011 10.50 -11.91 39.74
N CYS A 1012 11.53 -11.36 40.39
CA CYS A 1012 11.49 -9.99 40.92
C CYS A 1012 11.21 -8.98 39.80
N LEU A 1013 11.86 -9.12 38.64
CA LEU A 1013 11.61 -8.23 37.50
C LEU A 1013 10.19 -8.38 36.93
N ALA A 1014 9.66 -9.60 36.86
CA ALA A 1014 8.27 -9.84 36.46
C ALA A 1014 7.28 -9.22 37.47
N ALA A 1015 7.61 -9.24 38.76
CA ALA A 1015 6.86 -8.58 39.83
C ALA A 1015 6.84 -7.05 39.67
N MET A 1016 8.02 -6.45 39.49
CA MET A 1016 8.16 -5.00 39.29
C MET A 1016 7.47 -4.48 38.02
N THR A 1017 7.41 -5.30 36.97
CA THR A 1017 6.75 -4.93 35.70
C THR A 1017 5.28 -5.33 35.64
N GLY A 1018 4.72 -5.92 36.71
CA GLY A 1018 3.32 -6.36 36.77
C GLY A 1018 2.96 -7.48 35.78
N ASN A 1019 3.95 -8.22 35.28
CA ASN A 1019 3.77 -9.09 34.11
C ASN A 1019 3.36 -10.52 34.53
N VAL A 1020 2.07 -10.68 34.88
CA VAL A 1020 1.49 -11.91 35.45
C VAL A 1020 1.78 -13.15 34.61
N ASP A 1021 1.69 -13.04 33.29
CA ASP A 1021 1.87 -14.18 32.38
C ASP A 1021 3.32 -14.69 32.34
N ILE A 1022 4.29 -13.79 32.50
CA ILE A 1022 5.70 -14.14 32.61
C ILE A 1022 5.98 -14.75 33.98
N ALA A 1023 5.45 -14.15 35.05
CA ALA A 1023 5.56 -14.70 36.40
C ALA A 1023 5.02 -16.14 36.48
N LYS A 1024 3.87 -16.43 35.86
CA LYS A 1024 3.30 -17.79 35.73
C LYS A 1024 4.29 -18.75 35.04
N VAL A 1025 5.01 -18.31 34.00
CA VAL A 1025 6.00 -19.14 33.31
C VAL A 1025 7.24 -19.38 34.18
N LEU A 1026 7.72 -18.36 34.89
CA LEU A 1026 8.89 -18.46 35.76
C LEU A 1026 8.61 -19.37 36.96
N LEU A 1027 7.48 -19.19 37.65
CA LEU A 1027 7.04 -20.05 38.77
C LEU A 1027 6.89 -21.51 38.33
N LYS A 1028 6.35 -21.75 37.13
CA LYS A 1028 6.26 -23.11 36.55
C LYS A 1028 7.62 -23.78 36.36
N HIS A 1029 8.70 -23.01 36.25
CA HIS A 1029 10.07 -23.51 36.10
C HIS A 1029 10.91 -23.26 37.36
N ASN A 1030 10.27 -23.39 38.53
CA ASN A 1030 10.89 -23.34 39.85
C ASN A 1030 11.59 -22.00 40.17
N ALA A 1031 10.99 -20.89 39.75
CA ALA A 1031 11.40 -19.59 40.25
C ALA A 1031 11.20 -19.49 41.76
N ASP A 1032 12.22 -19.01 42.48
CA ASP A 1032 12.16 -18.81 43.92
C ASP A 1032 11.24 -17.63 44.25
N VAL A 1033 10.05 -17.96 44.77
CA VAL A 1033 8.99 -17.01 45.14
C VAL A 1033 9.39 -16.15 46.35
N ASN A 1034 10.33 -16.62 47.17
CA ASN A 1034 10.80 -15.94 48.37
C ASN A 1034 12.18 -15.29 48.16
N ALA A 1035 12.63 -15.20 46.90
CA ALA A 1035 13.88 -14.55 46.57
C ALA A 1035 13.89 -13.08 47.03
N ARG A 1036 15.02 -12.66 47.61
CA ARG A 1036 15.27 -11.28 48.02
C ARG A 1036 16.32 -10.64 47.14
N ASN A 1037 16.05 -9.39 46.76
CA ASN A 1037 17.04 -8.52 46.13
C ASN A 1037 18.01 -7.94 47.20
N ASN A 1038 19.01 -7.18 46.78
CA ASN A 1038 20.02 -6.61 47.67
C ASN A 1038 19.47 -5.50 48.58
N LEU A 1039 18.25 -5.01 48.34
CA LEU A 1039 17.55 -4.06 49.21
C LEU A 1039 16.72 -4.77 50.30
N GLY A 1040 16.70 -6.10 50.31
CA GLY A 1040 15.92 -6.91 51.24
C GLY A 1040 14.48 -7.17 50.78
N ASN A 1041 14.02 -6.53 49.70
CA ASN A 1041 12.67 -6.70 49.18
C ASN A 1041 12.49 -8.12 48.63
N THR A 1042 11.43 -8.78 49.07
CA THR A 1042 10.94 -10.05 48.52
C THR A 1042 10.32 -9.83 47.13
N VAL A 1043 10.08 -10.92 46.40
CA VAL A 1043 9.29 -10.88 45.16
C VAL A 1043 7.89 -10.29 45.42
N LEU A 1044 7.30 -10.57 46.59
CA LEU A 1044 5.99 -10.05 46.98
C LEU A 1044 6.04 -8.53 47.14
N ASP A 1045 7.03 -8.00 47.86
CA ASP A 1045 7.21 -6.55 48.05
C ASP A 1045 7.37 -5.81 46.71
N CYS A 1046 8.00 -6.46 45.72
CA CYS A 1046 8.14 -5.92 44.38
C CYS A 1046 6.81 -5.85 43.58
N ALA A 1047 5.80 -6.64 43.98
CA ALA A 1047 4.50 -6.74 43.30
C ALA A 1047 3.39 -5.89 43.93
N VAL A 1048 3.49 -5.58 45.24
CA VAL A 1048 2.42 -4.93 46.03
C VAL A 1048 1.93 -3.62 45.41
N ASP A 1049 2.84 -2.79 44.92
CA ASP A 1049 2.48 -1.49 44.34
C ASP A 1049 2.11 -1.56 42.84
N ASN A 1050 2.29 -2.71 42.19
CA ASN A 1050 2.24 -2.83 40.72
C ASN A 1050 1.06 -3.64 40.18
N CYS A 1051 0.69 -4.76 40.80
CA CYS A 1051 -0.37 -5.63 40.27
C CYS A 1051 -1.01 -6.54 41.32
N GLN A 1052 -2.27 -6.27 41.69
CA GLN A 1052 -3.03 -7.07 42.64
C GLN A 1052 -3.16 -8.55 42.24
N GLU A 1053 -3.42 -8.84 40.95
CA GLU A 1053 -3.49 -10.23 40.44
C GLU A 1053 -2.16 -10.97 40.65
N LEU A 1054 -1.03 -10.26 40.54
CA LEU A 1054 0.29 -10.84 40.73
C LEU A 1054 0.61 -11.11 42.20
N VAL A 1055 0.18 -10.21 43.10
CA VAL A 1055 0.27 -10.41 44.56
C VAL A 1055 -0.49 -11.68 44.96
N GLU A 1056 -1.73 -11.83 44.49
CA GLU A 1056 -2.54 -13.03 44.73
C GLU A 1056 -1.88 -14.30 44.19
N LEU A 1057 -1.29 -14.21 42.98
CA LEU A 1057 -0.56 -15.33 42.37
C LEU A 1057 0.66 -15.73 43.21
N LEU A 1058 1.45 -14.77 43.69
CA LEU A 1058 2.66 -15.01 44.48
C LEU A 1058 2.30 -15.62 45.85
N LEU A 1059 1.30 -15.08 46.54
CA LEU A 1059 0.77 -15.64 47.80
C LEU A 1059 0.29 -17.09 47.61
N ALA A 1060 -0.42 -17.38 46.52
CA ALA A 1060 -0.87 -18.73 46.19
C ALA A 1060 0.29 -19.72 45.93
N HIS A 1061 1.49 -19.23 45.61
CA HIS A 1061 2.70 -20.03 45.41
C HIS A 1061 3.63 -20.04 46.63
N GLY A 1062 3.17 -19.56 47.79
CA GLY A 1062 3.90 -19.62 49.05
C GLY A 1062 4.85 -18.45 49.30
N ALA A 1063 4.57 -17.28 48.70
CA ALA A 1063 5.24 -16.04 49.08
C ALA A 1063 4.93 -15.70 50.54
N SER A 1064 5.96 -15.52 51.36
CA SER A 1064 5.80 -15.09 52.76
C SER A 1064 6.03 -13.58 52.89
N HIS A 1065 5.11 -12.90 53.58
CA HIS A 1065 5.37 -11.57 54.12
C HIS A 1065 6.12 -11.73 55.45
N ASP A 1066 7.29 -11.11 55.60
CA ASP A 1066 7.86 -10.90 56.94
C ASP A 1066 7.15 -9.69 57.54
N TYR A 1067 6.05 -9.92 58.26
CA TYR A 1067 5.62 -9.14 59.43
C TYR A 1067 4.75 -9.99 60.34
#